data_AF-A0A6P0TEN3-F1
#
_entry.id   AF-A0A6P0TEN3-F1
#
_cell.length_a   1.000
_cell.length_b   1.000
_cell.length_c   1.000
_cell.angle_alpha   90.00
_cell.angle_beta   90.00
_cell.angle_gamma   90.00
#
_symmetry.space_group_name_H-M   'P 1'
#
loop_
_entity.id
_entity.type
_entity.pdbx_description
1 polymer ?
#
loop_
_entity_poly.entity_id
_entity_poly.type
_entity_poly.pdbx_seq_one_letter_code
_entity_poly.pdbx_strand_id
1 'polypeptide(L)'
;MLKVPTSTAILFIDAAVSDIATLTANVKPGIQVYLLNAYQDGIEQITDVLQNLNAPSQDREVHIVAHGSPGTLHLGNSELSLSTLDRYTPALKSWFTAAPENSPISPLPHSPISKLNLYACNVAAGDAGEEFITKLHHLTNAHIAASTTQVGNRHLGGTWNLDFKTQNFVTELPLTVEALVCYQSVLAIIPINTLIANYVSLPDAPDQNYVSGVQSYSFRADPVADNLEIEGFTASVGGVNESFTFVQLASEIRLQRADNPGTDFEREIFWYEGTGAINAPNIDLSPERAFSLEEALLSNVINRGSDNVFANNNTTNTNNIERVDFISAAGLSASADLLDDVGFLIMERGGNDDFQIAPITEIGLDGNPSEYGALQTIGAGTWGNSQFSLETVVLNEQTNGTEPVVSDSLGAQPIAGIFIPFSELGIAADETFFGYSIFPNDVNAGADLTDFENPGIFPRNTNDGGAGGLDLVAGGAVYARNDVLPTASDDSSIGNTPGTAVTLNVLTNDNNGDPLNPATVDLDPSTPGIDSTLIVPGEGTWTVDPTGLVTFTPQAGFTGDPTDITYTVKNNSGLASNPATISVDYIQTPPIATDDSSTGNPTGTPVTLDVLNNDTDDGTLNPATVDLDPTTPGIQSELSVPGQGTWRVDLTTGAVTFTPESGFTGDPTDITYTVQDNDGLTSAPATISVDYIQQTLPVVTDDSSTDNAIGTPVTLDVLGNDPDNSNLNPATVDLDPSTPGIQTELSVPGEGIWSVNPTTGAVTFTPESGFTGDPTDITYTVQDNDGQTSNPATISVDYTQTSPIASPDTDTDGDGVLDTDDIDDDNDGILDVDEGDGNLDTDGDGVPDSLDLDADNDGILDVQEAGHNQPDANGDGIVDGPVGANGFPDAVETTPESGVPSIPVIDTDGDGSPDFQDLDADNDGVSDLIERGGLTDANDDDRADGGDFDGDGLLDVIDGSNGAFGTGSVPMPLDSDSNGIPDFQQIPEDGKPRGSSGPDNVIGTEGDDILSGFSDLDLLDGFRGNDIISGGSQVDRLIGGPGHDIINGGTNEDRIVGNDGRDFLNGGGGNDRMFGNNGNDVMNGGTGNDRIRGGNGRDRIDGGDGNDKIFGQRGRDTIAGGKGNDLIVGGLGRDILTGGGGRDTFRYTSVREFGDRIIDFEIITDVIDLRPINGISSMDDLNLIQRGDNALIRVQVDNRFRTVANLNDIDVNDLDQGNFRL
;
A
#
# COMPACT_ATOMS: atom_id res chain seq x y z
N MET A 1 -41.06 39.82 34.92
CA MET A 1 -39.79 39.27 34.42
C MET A 1 -39.15 38.43 35.52
N LEU A 2 -39.17 37.11 35.35
CA LEU A 2 -38.10 36.17 35.69
C LEU A 2 -38.54 34.84 35.05
N LYS A 3 -37.75 34.41 34.05
CA LYS A 3 -38.03 33.39 33.03
C LYS A 3 -38.37 32.02 33.64
N VAL A 4 -39.34 31.35 33.05
CA VAL A 4 -39.55 29.89 33.14
C VAL A 4 -38.36 29.20 32.48
N PRO A 5 -37.70 28.19 33.09
CA PRO A 5 -36.72 27.39 32.37
C PRO A 5 -37.46 26.47 31.40
N THR A 6 -37.26 26.72 30.12
CA THR A 6 -37.56 25.88 28.96
C THR A 6 -36.57 24.70 28.93
N SER A 7 -36.96 23.51 29.37
CA SER A 7 -36.18 22.29 29.07
C SER A 7 -36.92 21.52 27.99
N THR A 8 -36.28 21.40 26.84
CA THR A 8 -36.80 20.90 25.55
C THR A 8 -36.25 19.50 25.20
N ALA A 9 -35.93 18.68 26.20
CA ALA A 9 -35.32 17.36 26.02
C ALA A 9 -36.29 16.17 26.14
N ILE A 10 -36.16 15.17 25.25
CA ILE A 10 -36.92 13.91 25.24
C ILE A 10 -35.94 12.74 25.33
N LEU A 11 -36.26 11.72 26.12
CA LEU A 11 -35.48 10.50 26.30
C LEU A 11 -36.30 9.27 25.89
N PHE A 12 -35.82 8.52 24.90
CA PHE A 12 -36.31 7.19 24.55
C PHE A 12 -35.40 6.12 25.15
N ILE A 13 -35.98 5.08 25.74
CA ILE A 13 -35.23 3.95 26.30
C ILE A 13 -35.80 2.67 25.70
N ASP A 14 -34.92 1.87 25.12
CA ASP A 14 -35.27 0.56 24.62
C ASP A 14 -35.64 -0.41 25.78
N ALA A 15 -36.68 -1.24 25.59
CA ALA A 15 -37.19 -2.12 26.63
C ALA A 15 -36.26 -3.28 27.01
N ALA A 16 -35.27 -3.62 26.19
CA ALA A 16 -34.27 -4.63 26.49
C ALA A 16 -33.03 -4.08 27.23
N VAL A 17 -33.00 -2.77 27.49
CA VAL A 17 -32.01 -2.16 28.41
C VAL A 17 -32.26 -2.67 29.83
N SER A 18 -31.22 -3.12 30.52
CA SER A 18 -31.29 -3.56 31.93
C SER A 18 -31.46 -2.38 32.89
N ASP A 19 -32.08 -2.62 34.06
CA ASP A 19 -32.20 -1.61 35.14
C ASP A 19 -32.92 -0.29 34.77
N ILE A 20 -33.89 -0.36 33.84
CA ILE A 20 -34.74 0.78 33.44
C ILE A 20 -35.33 1.53 34.65
N ALA A 21 -35.69 0.82 35.73
CA ALA A 21 -36.23 1.42 36.95
C ALA A 21 -35.23 2.37 37.64
N THR A 22 -33.94 2.05 37.63
CA THR A 22 -32.88 2.88 38.20
C THR A 22 -32.54 4.04 37.28
N LEU A 23 -32.49 3.79 35.96
CA LEU A 23 -32.23 4.83 34.96
C LEU A 23 -33.34 5.91 34.98
N THR A 24 -34.60 5.50 34.93
CA THR A 24 -35.76 6.40 34.97
C THR A 24 -35.89 7.16 36.29
N ALA A 25 -35.46 6.58 37.41
CA ALA A 25 -35.47 7.23 38.72
C ALA A 25 -34.45 8.38 38.84
N ASN A 26 -33.41 8.39 37.99
CA ASN A 26 -32.32 9.37 38.01
C ASN A 26 -32.42 10.41 36.88
N VAL A 27 -33.47 10.40 36.06
CA VAL A 27 -33.67 11.41 35.00
C VAL A 27 -33.97 12.78 35.62
N LYS A 28 -33.39 13.85 35.06
CA LYS A 28 -33.64 15.23 35.54
C LYS A 28 -35.12 15.60 35.47
N PRO A 29 -35.66 16.32 36.48
CA PRO A 29 -37.02 16.84 36.43
C PRO A 29 -37.23 17.75 35.21
N GLY A 30 -38.20 17.42 34.35
CA GLY A 30 -38.54 18.21 33.16
C GLY A 30 -38.22 17.54 31.81
N ILE A 31 -37.61 16.36 31.80
CA ILE A 31 -37.37 15.55 30.59
C ILE A 31 -38.52 14.58 30.39
N GLN A 32 -39.04 14.47 29.16
CA GLN A 32 -40.09 13.49 28.83
C GLN A 32 -39.45 12.14 28.52
N VAL A 33 -39.88 11.08 29.21
CA VAL A 33 -39.33 9.73 29.03
C VAL A 33 -40.35 8.82 28.35
N TYR A 34 -39.94 8.14 27.29
CA TYR A 34 -40.73 7.16 26.55
C TYR A 34 -40.02 5.80 26.56
N LEU A 35 -40.74 4.74 26.89
CA LEU A 35 -40.22 3.37 26.83
C LEU A 35 -40.69 2.72 25.53
N LEU A 36 -39.76 2.23 24.73
CA LEU A 36 -40.08 1.55 23.47
C LEU A 36 -40.60 0.15 23.77
N ASN A 37 -41.67 -0.26 23.11
CA ASN A 37 -42.19 -1.61 23.22
C ASN A 37 -41.32 -2.58 22.42
N ALA A 38 -40.76 -3.59 23.10
CA ALA A 38 -39.90 -4.63 22.51
C ALA A 38 -40.57 -5.45 21.38
N TYR A 39 -41.90 -5.40 21.23
CA TYR A 39 -42.64 -6.16 20.22
C TYR A 39 -43.15 -5.33 19.04
N GLN A 40 -42.84 -4.03 18.99
CA GLN A 40 -43.27 -3.12 17.94
C GLN A 40 -42.06 -2.44 17.32
N ASP A 41 -42.21 -1.94 16.08
CA ASP A 41 -41.13 -1.25 15.38
C ASP A 41 -40.70 -0.01 16.19
N GLY A 42 -39.46 0.00 16.65
CA GLY A 42 -38.96 1.08 17.52
C GLY A 42 -38.79 2.39 16.76
N ILE A 43 -38.44 2.33 15.47
CA ILE A 43 -38.32 3.51 14.61
C ILE A 43 -39.69 4.12 14.36
N GLU A 44 -40.73 3.32 14.10
CA GLU A 44 -42.11 3.80 13.94
C GLU A 44 -42.63 4.42 15.25
N GLN A 45 -42.39 3.80 16.39
CA GLN A 45 -42.76 4.33 17.71
C GLN A 45 -42.13 5.70 18.00
N ILE A 46 -40.84 5.87 17.72
CA ILE A 46 -40.14 7.15 17.90
C ILE A 46 -40.72 8.19 16.94
N THR A 47 -40.90 7.81 15.68
CA THR A 47 -41.46 8.69 14.63
C THR A 47 -42.85 9.21 15.02
N ASP A 48 -43.73 8.33 15.49
CA ASP A 48 -45.08 8.68 15.94
C ASP A 48 -45.06 9.63 17.13
N VAL A 49 -44.18 9.43 18.10
CA VAL A 49 -44.05 10.33 19.24
C VAL A 49 -43.59 11.70 18.76
N LEU A 50 -42.56 11.78 17.93
CA LEU A 50 -42.00 13.04 17.42
C LEU A 50 -43.02 13.82 16.56
N GLN A 51 -43.80 13.14 15.73
CA GLN A 51 -44.83 13.75 14.87
C GLN A 51 -46.05 14.27 15.65
N ASN A 52 -46.33 13.74 16.84
CA ASN A 52 -47.49 14.12 17.67
C ASN A 52 -47.17 15.17 18.76
N LEU A 53 -45.96 15.74 18.79
CA LEU A 53 -45.56 16.78 19.75
C LEU A 53 -46.22 18.13 19.45
N ASN A 54 -47.33 18.42 20.13
CA ASN A 54 -48.06 19.69 20.01
C ASN A 54 -47.36 20.86 20.76
N ALA A 55 -46.24 21.40 20.28
CA ALA A 55 -45.80 22.77 20.60
C ALA A 55 -44.61 23.26 19.73
N PRO A 56 -44.54 24.55 19.36
CA PRO A 56 -43.41 25.14 18.65
C PRO A 56 -42.26 25.43 19.62
N SER A 57 -41.17 24.67 19.54
CA SER A 57 -39.89 25.04 20.18
C SER A 57 -38.77 24.63 19.25
N GLN A 58 -38.00 25.61 18.76
CA GLN A 58 -36.93 25.43 17.76
C GLN A 58 -35.70 24.66 18.29
N ASP A 59 -35.64 24.35 19.58
CA ASP A 59 -34.45 23.74 20.22
C ASP A 59 -34.78 22.42 20.95
N ARG A 60 -35.37 21.43 20.27
CA ARG A 60 -35.64 20.12 20.89
C ARG A 60 -34.42 19.20 20.81
N GLU A 61 -33.99 18.69 21.96
CA GLU A 61 -32.91 17.72 22.10
C GLU A 61 -33.53 16.34 22.33
N VAL A 62 -33.14 15.34 21.54
CA VAL A 62 -33.63 13.96 21.67
C VAL A 62 -32.47 13.06 22.06
N HIS A 63 -32.72 12.20 23.04
CA HIS A 63 -31.78 11.20 23.55
C HIS A 63 -32.37 9.82 23.35
N ILE A 64 -31.58 8.87 22.85
CA ILE A 64 -31.99 7.47 22.66
C ILE A 64 -30.99 6.57 23.38
N VAL A 65 -31.48 5.71 24.28
CA VAL A 65 -30.69 4.66 24.95
C VAL A 65 -31.14 3.31 24.42
N ALA A 66 -30.21 2.57 23.83
CA ALA A 66 -30.48 1.34 23.10
C ALA A 66 -29.44 0.26 23.42
N HIS A 67 -29.74 -0.99 23.05
CA HIS A 67 -28.78 -2.08 23.08
C HIS A 67 -28.34 -2.45 21.65
N GLY A 68 -27.21 -3.14 21.52
CA GLY A 68 -26.71 -3.56 20.22
C GLY A 68 -25.52 -4.50 20.29
N SER A 69 -25.03 -4.85 19.12
CA SER A 69 -23.85 -5.69 18.86
C SER A 69 -22.96 -5.00 17.82
N PRO A 70 -21.73 -5.46 17.57
CA PRO A 70 -20.86 -4.90 16.53
C PRO A 70 -21.63 -4.62 15.21
N GLY A 71 -21.69 -3.36 14.78
CA GLY A 71 -22.37 -2.95 13.53
C GLY A 71 -23.90 -3.03 13.54
N THR A 72 -24.54 -3.23 14.69
CA THR A 72 -25.99 -3.44 14.84
C THR A 72 -26.59 -2.72 16.05
N LEU A 73 -27.64 -1.94 15.83
CA LEU A 73 -28.38 -1.19 16.85
C LEU A 73 -29.84 -1.64 16.89
N HIS A 74 -30.36 -1.96 18.09
CA HIS A 74 -31.71 -2.49 18.26
C HIS A 74 -32.62 -1.47 18.96
N LEU A 75 -33.80 -1.24 18.38
CA LEU A 75 -34.86 -0.35 18.89
C LEU A 75 -36.22 -1.05 18.76
N GLY A 76 -36.83 -1.43 19.89
CA GLY A 76 -38.02 -2.27 19.90
C GLY A 76 -37.72 -3.63 19.27
N ASN A 77 -38.40 -3.96 18.16
CA ASN A 77 -38.04 -5.10 17.31
C ASN A 77 -37.34 -4.71 15.99
N SER A 78 -36.94 -3.45 15.85
CA SER A 78 -36.22 -2.92 14.68
C SER A 78 -34.72 -3.07 14.88
N GLU A 79 -34.02 -3.47 13.82
CA GLU A 79 -32.58 -3.64 13.80
C GLU A 79 -31.97 -2.72 12.72
N LEU A 80 -31.12 -1.79 13.14
CA LEU A 80 -30.34 -0.93 12.26
C LEU A 80 -28.93 -1.51 12.12
N SER A 81 -28.55 -1.82 10.88
CA SER A 81 -27.21 -2.24 10.46
C SER A 81 -26.91 -1.59 9.10
N LEU A 82 -25.69 -1.71 8.58
CA LEU A 82 -25.35 -1.24 7.23
C LEU A 82 -26.31 -1.76 6.16
N SER A 83 -26.74 -3.02 6.28
CA SER A 83 -27.66 -3.68 5.33
C SER A 83 -29.12 -3.23 5.45
N THR A 84 -29.53 -2.67 6.59
CA THR A 84 -30.92 -2.23 6.85
C THR A 84 -31.07 -0.72 6.88
N LEU A 85 -29.97 0.04 6.90
CA LEU A 85 -29.97 1.49 7.06
C LEU A 85 -30.76 2.19 5.94
N ASP A 86 -30.58 1.79 4.68
CA ASP A 86 -31.28 2.36 3.53
C ASP A 86 -32.80 2.24 3.63
N ARG A 87 -33.30 1.16 4.24
CA ARG A 87 -34.73 0.94 4.47
C ARG A 87 -35.30 1.98 5.46
N TYR A 88 -34.53 2.36 6.47
CA TYR A 88 -34.96 3.26 7.54
C TYR A 88 -34.57 4.73 7.29
N THR A 89 -33.70 4.99 6.31
CA THR A 89 -33.28 6.34 5.88
C THR A 89 -34.44 7.33 5.73
N PRO A 90 -35.57 7.02 5.06
CA PRO A 90 -36.67 7.98 4.94
C PRO A 90 -37.30 8.35 6.29
N ALA A 91 -37.43 7.39 7.21
CA ALA A 91 -37.97 7.63 8.54
C ALA A 91 -36.99 8.44 9.41
N LEU A 92 -35.71 8.08 9.40
CA LEU A 92 -34.65 8.80 10.13
C LEU A 92 -34.51 10.25 9.66
N LYS A 93 -34.50 10.50 8.35
CA LYS A 93 -34.48 11.87 7.79
C LYS A 93 -35.74 12.67 8.18
N SER A 94 -36.91 12.02 8.25
CA SER A 94 -38.17 12.67 8.63
C SER A 94 -38.16 13.23 10.05
N TRP A 95 -37.28 12.75 10.93
CA TRP A 95 -37.11 13.29 12.28
C TRP A 95 -36.55 14.71 12.26
N PHE A 96 -35.82 15.08 11.20
CA PHE A 96 -35.10 16.35 11.05
C PHE A 96 -35.74 17.31 10.04
N THR A 97 -36.70 16.87 9.21
CA THR A 97 -37.32 17.69 8.14
C THR A 97 -38.78 18.02 8.45
N ALA A 98 -39.20 19.28 8.25
CA ALA A 98 -40.61 19.66 8.32
C ALA A 98 -41.41 19.05 7.17
N ALA A 99 -42.68 18.66 7.42
CA ALA A 99 -43.55 18.07 6.41
C ALA A 99 -43.80 19.02 5.21
N PRO A 100 -43.91 18.51 3.96
CA PRO A 100 -44.12 19.34 2.79
C PRO A 100 -45.48 20.07 2.82
N GLU A 101 -45.48 21.33 2.39
CA GLU A 101 -46.65 22.20 2.27
C GLU A 101 -47.67 21.66 1.26
N ASN A 102 -48.57 20.76 1.64
CA ASN A 102 -49.76 20.43 0.82
C ASN A 102 -50.92 19.78 1.60
N SER A 103 -51.18 20.20 2.84
CA SER A 103 -52.38 19.78 3.59
C SER A 103 -53.14 20.98 4.19
N PRO A 104 -54.48 21.08 4.02
CA PRO A 104 -55.23 22.34 4.17
C PRO A 104 -55.61 22.71 5.61
N ILE A 105 -54.77 22.42 6.61
CA ILE A 105 -55.04 22.80 8.02
C ILE A 105 -53.78 23.40 8.68
N SER A 106 -53.72 24.74 8.64
CA SER A 106 -52.94 25.66 9.51
C SER A 106 -51.39 25.62 9.44
N PRO A 107 -50.71 26.79 9.38
CA PRO A 107 -49.27 26.87 9.17
C PRO A 107 -48.52 26.78 10.50
N LEU A 108 -47.60 25.83 10.61
CA LEU A 108 -46.44 25.95 11.51
C LEU A 108 -45.22 25.42 10.75
N PRO A 109 -44.26 26.28 10.36
CA PRO A 109 -42.95 25.82 9.92
C PRO A 109 -42.16 25.36 11.15
N HIS A 110 -41.06 24.63 10.90
CA HIS A 110 -39.97 24.22 11.81
C HIS A 110 -39.88 22.71 12.08
N SER A 111 -38.65 22.20 11.92
CA SER A 111 -38.24 20.81 12.13
C SER A 111 -38.49 20.32 13.56
N PRO A 112 -38.76 19.01 13.78
CA PRO A 112 -39.10 18.49 15.10
C PRO A 112 -37.94 18.43 16.10
N ILE A 113 -36.69 18.25 15.63
CA ILE A 113 -35.51 18.09 16.50
C ILE A 113 -34.34 18.95 16.02
N SER A 114 -33.59 19.51 16.97
CA SER A 114 -32.39 20.34 16.73
C SER A 114 -31.09 19.59 17.04
N LYS A 115 -31.17 18.52 17.84
CA LYS A 115 -30.04 17.67 18.21
C LYS A 115 -30.51 16.26 18.56
N LEU A 116 -29.87 15.24 18.01
CA LEU A 116 -30.09 13.83 18.34
C LEU A 116 -28.83 13.28 19.01
N ASN A 117 -28.97 12.69 20.20
CA ASN A 117 -27.91 12.00 20.92
C ASN A 117 -28.27 10.52 21.06
N LEU A 118 -27.36 9.61 20.71
CA LEU A 118 -27.60 8.17 20.76
C LEU A 118 -26.58 7.45 21.62
N TYR A 119 -27.05 6.56 22.49
CA TYR A 119 -26.23 5.83 23.46
C TYR A 119 -26.46 4.32 23.32
N ALA A 120 -25.42 3.56 22.99
CA ALA A 120 -25.50 2.10 22.88
C ALA A 120 -24.15 1.42 23.15
N CYS A 121 -24.16 0.33 23.91
CA CYS A 121 -22.94 -0.43 24.21
C CYS A 121 -22.59 -1.40 23.08
N ASN A 122 -21.29 -1.56 22.78
CA ASN A 122 -20.73 -2.57 21.88
C ASN A 122 -21.12 -2.44 20.39
N VAL A 123 -21.66 -1.29 19.97
CA VAL A 123 -22.10 -1.05 18.58
C VAL A 123 -20.95 -0.60 17.67
N ALA A 124 -19.98 0.15 18.22
CA ALA A 124 -18.81 0.65 17.50
C ALA A 124 -17.63 -0.34 17.48
N ALA A 125 -17.80 -1.55 18.02
CA ALA A 125 -16.74 -2.54 18.10
C ALA A 125 -16.50 -3.20 16.73
N GLY A 126 -15.24 -3.22 16.27
CA GLY A 126 -14.82 -3.80 14.99
C GLY A 126 -15.22 -2.97 13.77
N ASP A 127 -14.61 -3.28 12.61
CA ASP A 127 -14.67 -2.47 11.38
C ASP A 127 -16.11 -2.23 10.87
N ALA A 128 -16.98 -3.25 10.96
CA ALA A 128 -18.39 -3.13 10.61
C ALA A 128 -19.17 -2.19 11.55
N GLY A 129 -18.70 -2.02 12.80
CA GLY A 129 -19.24 -1.08 13.78
C GLY A 129 -18.85 0.36 13.48
N GLU A 130 -17.59 0.60 13.12
CA GLU A 130 -17.08 1.93 12.81
C GLU A 130 -17.68 2.50 11.51
N GLU A 131 -17.78 1.67 10.46
CA GLU A 131 -18.46 2.05 9.21
C GLU A 131 -19.95 2.32 9.44
N PHE A 132 -20.64 1.47 10.23
CA PHE A 132 -22.04 1.65 10.58
C PHE A 132 -22.29 2.97 11.35
N ILE A 133 -21.47 3.27 12.37
CA ILE A 133 -21.59 4.50 13.15
C ILE A 133 -21.30 5.73 12.28
N THR A 134 -20.29 5.67 11.43
CA THR A 134 -19.92 6.75 10.51
C THR A 134 -21.06 7.05 9.53
N LYS A 135 -21.64 6.02 8.90
CA LYS A 135 -22.77 6.17 7.97
C LYS A 135 -24.03 6.66 8.68
N LEU A 136 -24.31 6.18 9.90
CA LEU A 136 -25.44 6.64 10.72
C LEU A 136 -25.28 8.11 11.18
N HIS A 137 -24.06 8.51 11.57
CA HIS A 137 -23.72 9.89 11.92
C HIS A 137 -23.94 10.81 10.71
N HIS A 138 -23.37 10.51 9.54
CA HIS A 138 -23.58 11.30 8.32
C HIS A 138 -25.06 11.39 7.91
N LEU A 139 -25.82 10.31 8.08
CA LEU A 139 -27.23 10.26 7.70
C LEU A 139 -28.13 11.14 8.58
N THR A 140 -27.80 11.28 9.87
CA THR A 140 -28.68 11.88 10.89
C THR A 140 -28.10 13.11 11.58
N ASN A 141 -26.82 13.41 11.36
CA ASN A 141 -26.03 14.37 12.12
C ASN A 141 -26.13 14.18 13.65
N ALA A 142 -26.33 12.93 14.09
CA ALA A 142 -26.54 12.60 15.49
C ALA A 142 -25.21 12.47 16.23
N HIS A 143 -25.15 12.98 17.46
CA HIS A 143 -24.01 12.75 18.35
C HIS A 143 -24.13 11.33 18.92
N ILE A 144 -23.25 10.43 18.48
CA ILE A 144 -23.31 9.01 18.87
C ILE A 144 -22.22 8.71 19.90
N ALA A 145 -22.64 8.19 21.05
CA ALA A 145 -21.75 7.65 22.07
C ALA A 145 -21.94 6.13 22.14
N ALA A 146 -21.04 5.40 21.47
CA ALA A 146 -21.04 3.94 21.40
C ALA A 146 -19.69 3.36 21.83
N SER A 147 -19.68 2.28 22.62
CA SER A 147 -18.44 1.67 23.12
C SER A 147 -17.84 0.66 22.14
N THR A 148 -16.50 0.61 22.06
CA THR A 148 -15.70 -0.35 21.27
C THR A 148 -15.30 -1.61 22.04
N THR A 149 -15.47 -1.62 23.37
CA THR A 149 -15.12 -2.75 24.26
C THR A 149 -16.34 -3.42 24.89
N GLN A 150 -16.25 -4.74 25.06
CA GLN A 150 -17.23 -5.58 25.74
C GLN A 150 -17.08 -5.41 27.26
N VAL A 151 -18.09 -4.84 27.94
CA VAL A 151 -18.10 -4.76 29.42
C VAL A 151 -18.95 -5.91 29.98
N GLY A 152 -18.30 -6.98 30.45
CA GLY A 152 -18.96 -8.12 31.11
C GLY A 152 -18.16 -9.42 31.06
N ASN A 153 -18.08 -10.13 32.20
CA ASN A 153 -17.31 -11.37 32.36
C ASN A 153 -17.96 -12.56 31.64
N ARG A 154 -17.19 -13.22 30.76
CA ARG A 154 -17.54 -14.36 29.91
C ARG A 154 -17.97 -15.65 30.65
N HIS A 155 -17.65 -15.81 31.94
CA HIS A 155 -17.78 -17.11 32.62
C HIS A 155 -19.00 -17.28 33.54
N LEU A 156 -19.96 -16.34 33.61
CA LEU A 156 -21.11 -16.43 34.54
C LEU A 156 -22.51 -16.23 33.92
N GLY A 157 -22.72 -16.60 32.64
CA GLY A 157 -24.08 -16.66 32.07
C GLY A 157 -24.92 -15.37 32.18
N GLY A 158 -24.28 -14.20 32.13
CA GLY A 158 -24.90 -12.92 32.46
C GLY A 158 -25.76 -12.31 31.35
N THR A 159 -26.93 -11.81 31.72
CA THR A 159 -27.75 -10.87 30.96
C THR A 159 -27.05 -9.52 30.78
N TRP A 160 -27.29 -8.87 29.64
CA TRP A 160 -26.91 -7.49 29.29
C TRP A 160 -27.03 -6.57 30.50
N ASN A 161 -25.92 -6.07 31.04
CA ASN A 161 -25.91 -5.10 32.13
C ASN A 161 -25.23 -3.82 31.64
N LEU A 162 -26.00 -2.75 31.43
CA LEU A 162 -25.45 -1.40 31.60
C LEU A 162 -25.25 -1.19 33.11
N ASP A 163 -24.03 -1.32 33.60
CA ASP A 163 -23.71 -1.07 35.02
C ASP A 163 -23.76 0.45 35.27
N PHE A 164 -24.94 0.99 35.62
CA PHE A 164 -25.13 2.38 36.04
C PHE A 164 -24.64 2.63 37.47
N LYS A 165 -23.54 1.99 37.89
CA LYS A 165 -22.83 2.39 39.11
C LYS A 165 -22.07 3.67 38.82
N THR A 166 -22.75 4.77 39.11
CA THR A 166 -22.18 6.11 39.22
C THR A 166 -20.98 6.09 40.17
N GLN A 167 -19.77 5.89 39.64
CA GLN A 167 -18.49 6.53 40.03
C GLN A 167 -17.22 5.94 39.39
N ASN A 168 -17.28 4.86 38.59
CA ASN A 168 -16.08 4.30 37.94
C ASN A 168 -16.20 4.25 36.40
N PHE A 169 -16.33 5.41 35.77
CA PHE A 169 -15.84 5.59 34.40
C PHE A 169 -14.42 6.16 34.50
N VAL A 170 -13.43 5.28 34.56
CA VAL A 170 -12.04 5.65 34.25
C VAL A 170 -11.81 5.13 32.84
N THR A 171 -11.72 6.05 31.90
CA THR A 171 -11.52 5.79 30.47
C THR A 171 -10.03 5.65 30.19
N GLU A 172 -9.60 4.50 29.68
CA GLU A 172 -8.37 4.36 28.88
C GLU A 172 -8.66 4.30 27.36
N LEU A 173 -9.79 4.85 26.90
CA LEU A 173 -10.07 5.07 25.47
C LEU A 173 -10.77 6.42 25.28
N PRO A 174 -10.58 7.11 24.14
CA PRO A 174 -10.96 8.50 23.96
C PRO A 174 -12.48 8.61 23.81
N LEU A 175 -13.17 8.96 24.90
CA LEU A 175 -14.45 9.65 24.76
C LEU A 175 -14.13 11.12 24.49
N THR A 176 -14.69 11.70 23.43
CA THR A 176 -14.59 13.15 23.23
C THR A 176 -15.18 13.86 24.44
N VAL A 177 -14.59 15.00 24.83
CA VAL A 177 -15.04 15.87 25.94
C VAL A 177 -16.55 16.18 25.83
N GLU A 178 -17.10 16.15 24.62
CA GLU A 178 -18.50 16.38 24.30
C GLU A 178 -19.46 15.28 24.79
N ALA A 179 -19.04 14.01 24.81
CA ALA A 179 -19.86 12.91 25.33
C ALA A 179 -20.08 13.03 26.85
N LEU A 180 -19.06 13.45 27.60
CA LEU A 180 -19.12 13.66 29.05
C LEU A 180 -20.03 14.86 29.42
N VAL A 181 -20.02 15.90 28.57
CA VAL A 181 -20.91 17.08 28.68
C VAL A 181 -22.35 16.72 28.31
N CYS A 182 -22.58 15.86 27.31
CA CYS A 182 -23.92 15.40 26.90
C CYS A 182 -24.60 14.50 27.94
N TYR A 183 -23.91 13.61 28.66
CA TYR A 183 -24.54 12.79 29.72
C TYR A 183 -25.02 13.62 30.91
N GLN A 184 -24.32 14.72 31.21
CA GLN A 184 -24.75 15.67 32.25
C GLN A 184 -26.05 16.40 31.90
N SER A 185 -26.55 16.38 30.65
CA SER A 185 -27.78 17.08 30.28
C SER A 185 -29.06 16.32 30.71
N VAL A 186 -29.01 14.98 30.84
CA VAL A 186 -30.20 14.12 31.01
C VAL A 186 -30.39 13.52 32.42
N LEU A 187 -29.32 13.30 33.19
CA LEU A 187 -29.37 12.65 34.51
C LEU A 187 -29.16 13.64 35.67
N ALA A 188 -29.97 13.54 36.72
CA ALA A 188 -29.86 14.37 37.92
C ALA A 188 -28.67 13.93 38.77
N ILE A 189 -27.71 14.83 38.98
CA ILE A 189 -26.66 14.62 39.98
C ILE A 189 -27.34 14.60 41.35
N ILE A 190 -27.33 13.44 42.02
CA ILE A 190 -27.78 13.34 43.40
C ILE A 190 -26.84 14.19 44.26
N PRO A 191 -27.34 15.22 44.98
CA PRO A 191 -26.49 16.05 45.81
C PRO A 191 -25.86 15.24 46.95
N ILE A 192 -24.56 15.46 47.15
CA ILE A 192 -23.64 14.81 48.11
C ILE A 192 -24.12 14.77 49.58
N ASN A 193 -25.21 15.44 49.91
CA ASN A 193 -25.70 15.67 51.27
C ASN A 193 -26.78 14.69 51.76
N THR A 194 -27.14 13.65 51.00
CA THR A 194 -28.02 12.56 51.51
C THR A 194 -27.32 11.21 51.71
N LEU A 195 -25.99 11.16 51.49
CA LEU A 195 -25.16 10.00 51.83
C LEU A 195 -23.94 10.40 52.68
N ILE A 196 -24.12 11.38 53.58
CA ILE A 196 -23.11 11.73 54.59
C ILE A 196 -23.15 10.68 55.70
N ALA A 197 -22.41 9.60 55.50
CA ALA A 197 -21.63 8.94 56.55
C ALA A 197 -20.58 8.03 55.88
N ASN A 198 -19.61 8.61 55.17
CA ASN A 198 -18.17 8.38 55.35
C ASN A 198 -17.35 8.71 54.08
N TYR A 199 -16.31 9.52 54.31
CA TYR A 199 -15.13 9.80 53.45
C TYR A 199 -15.20 10.85 52.32
N VAL A 200 -15.04 12.11 52.76
CA VAL A 200 -14.17 13.23 52.31
C VAL A 200 -13.48 13.19 50.91
N SER A 201 -13.68 14.28 50.18
CA SER A 201 -13.07 14.78 48.93
C SER A 201 -11.65 15.36 49.05
N LEU A 202 -10.89 15.37 47.95
CA LEU A 202 -9.64 16.16 47.74
C LEU A 202 -9.78 17.21 46.61
N PRO A 203 -9.11 18.39 46.68
CA PRO A 203 -9.27 19.50 45.74
C PRO A 203 -8.04 19.77 44.82
N ASP A 204 -8.25 20.70 43.88
CA ASP A 204 -7.30 21.30 42.92
C ASP A 204 -6.12 22.04 43.59
N ALA A 205 -4.90 21.48 43.60
CA ALA A 205 -3.58 22.18 43.57
C ALA A 205 -2.39 21.24 43.90
N PRO A 206 -1.20 21.43 43.28
CA PRO A 206 0.03 20.71 43.62
C PRO A 206 0.67 21.32 44.90
N ASP A 207 1.37 20.50 45.69
CA ASP A 207 2.08 20.81 46.96
C ASP A 207 1.28 20.81 48.29
N GLN A 208 0.55 19.73 48.60
CA GLN A 208 0.19 19.38 50.00
C GLN A 208 0.21 17.86 50.24
N ASN A 209 0.94 17.41 51.27
CA ASN A 209 0.91 16.04 51.79
C ASN A 209 -0.49 15.65 52.26
N TYR A 210 -1.00 14.49 51.80
CA TYR A 210 -2.29 13.97 52.23
C TYR A 210 -2.15 12.92 53.32
N VAL A 211 -2.90 13.08 54.42
CA VAL A 211 -2.89 12.18 55.59
C VAL A 211 -4.25 11.50 55.69
N SER A 212 -4.28 10.18 55.59
CA SER A 212 -5.45 9.35 55.90
C SER A 212 -5.07 8.34 56.98
N GLY A 213 -5.55 8.57 58.21
CA GLY A 213 -5.15 7.78 59.36
C GLY A 213 -3.64 7.83 59.63
N VAL A 214 -3.06 6.67 59.91
CA VAL A 214 -1.67 6.49 60.39
C VAL A 214 -0.63 6.73 59.28
N GLN A 215 -1.05 7.00 58.03
CA GLN A 215 -0.12 7.12 56.90
C GLN A 215 -0.36 8.33 55.96
N SER A 216 0.70 8.80 55.32
CA SER A 216 0.68 9.94 54.38
C SER A 216 1.58 9.76 53.16
N TYR A 217 1.12 10.19 51.98
CA TYR A 217 1.77 9.98 50.66
C TYR A 217 2.22 11.30 50.01
N SER A 218 3.29 11.26 49.22
CA SER A 218 3.89 12.40 48.50
C SER A 218 4.03 12.11 47.00
N PHE A 219 3.80 13.10 46.13
CA PHE A 219 3.78 12.96 44.67
C PHE A 219 4.55 14.08 43.96
N ARG A 220 5.16 13.81 42.80
CA ARG A 220 5.78 14.82 41.91
C ARG A 220 5.41 14.56 40.45
N ALA A 221 5.28 15.63 39.65
CA ALA A 221 5.02 15.55 38.21
C ALA A 221 6.33 15.36 37.42
N ASP A 222 6.32 14.42 36.48
CA ASP A 222 7.40 14.20 35.50
C ASP A 222 7.26 15.20 34.33
N PRO A 223 8.27 16.04 34.03
CA PRO A 223 8.15 17.05 32.98
C PRO A 223 8.16 16.51 31.54
N VAL A 224 8.41 15.22 31.30
CA VAL A 224 8.59 14.69 29.92
C VAL A 224 7.47 13.74 29.48
N ALA A 225 6.64 13.22 30.39
CA ALA A 225 5.66 12.18 30.06
C ALA A 225 4.23 12.38 30.63
N ASP A 226 3.91 13.54 31.20
CA ASP A 226 2.58 13.89 31.74
C ASP A 226 1.97 12.82 32.71
N ASN A 227 2.83 12.07 33.40
CA ASN A 227 2.46 11.12 34.46
C ASN A 227 2.85 11.66 35.86
N LEU A 228 2.07 11.25 36.87
CA LEU A 228 2.25 11.64 38.28
C LEU A 228 2.92 10.50 39.04
N GLU A 229 4.16 10.72 39.52
CA GLU A 229 4.97 9.68 40.17
C GLU A 229 4.88 9.78 41.71
N ILE A 230 4.78 8.64 42.41
CA ILE A 230 4.69 8.56 43.89
C ILE A 230 6.10 8.55 44.50
N GLU A 231 6.45 9.57 45.28
CA GLU A 231 7.80 9.73 45.85
C GLU A 231 8.01 8.94 47.17
N GLY A 232 6.93 8.57 47.88
CA GLY A 232 7.02 7.76 49.12
C GLY A 232 5.77 7.77 50.00
N PHE A 233 5.81 7.02 51.12
CA PHE A 233 4.77 7.02 52.16
C PHE A 233 5.35 7.08 53.59
N THR A 234 4.63 7.69 54.52
CA THR A 234 4.98 7.77 55.95
C THR A 234 3.99 6.93 56.75
N ALA A 235 4.44 6.22 57.79
CA ALA A 235 3.56 5.49 58.71
C ALA A 235 3.88 5.80 60.18
N SER A 236 2.84 5.93 61.02
CA SER A 236 2.95 6.25 62.44
C SER A 236 2.88 5.00 63.33
N VAL A 237 3.99 4.58 63.90
CA VAL A 237 4.03 3.42 64.82
C VAL A 237 4.08 3.95 66.25
N GLY A 238 3.04 3.65 67.04
CA GLY A 238 3.00 4.03 68.46
C GLY A 238 2.99 5.54 68.74
N GLY A 239 2.63 6.37 67.76
CA GLY A 239 2.53 7.83 67.91
C GLY A 239 3.79 8.62 67.51
N VAL A 240 4.75 7.98 66.83
CA VAL A 240 5.89 8.65 66.18
C VAL A 240 5.79 8.39 64.68
N ASN A 241 5.89 9.44 63.88
CA ASN A 241 5.77 9.37 62.42
C ASN A 241 7.14 9.08 61.81
N GLU A 242 7.29 7.98 61.07
CA GLU A 242 8.49 7.67 60.29
C GLU A 242 8.14 7.63 58.79
N SER A 243 8.98 8.27 57.96
CA SER A 243 8.78 8.44 56.51
C SER A 243 9.67 7.47 55.72
N PHE A 244 9.09 6.79 54.73
CA PHE A 244 9.75 5.80 53.87
C PHE A 244 9.59 6.19 52.39
N THR A 245 10.66 6.14 51.60
CA THR A 245 10.60 6.32 50.14
C THR A 245 10.37 4.98 49.43
N PHE A 246 9.85 4.99 48.20
CA PHE A 246 9.68 3.75 47.40
C PHE A 246 11.04 3.08 47.11
N VAL A 247 12.09 3.89 46.97
CA VAL A 247 13.48 3.43 46.88
C VAL A 247 13.94 2.76 48.18
N GLN A 248 13.43 3.14 49.36
CA GLN A 248 13.71 2.43 50.63
C GLN A 248 13.00 1.06 50.70
N LEU A 249 11.75 0.92 50.26
CA LEU A 249 11.10 -0.41 50.19
C LEU A 249 11.77 -1.35 49.18
N ALA A 250 12.12 -0.83 48.00
CA ALA A 250 12.79 -1.62 46.96
C ALA A 250 14.27 -1.92 47.29
N SER A 251 14.90 -1.16 48.21
CA SER A 251 16.28 -1.41 48.66
C SER A 251 16.38 -2.16 50.00
N GLU A 252 15.28 -2.29 50.76
CA GLU A 252 15.24 -2.96 52.07
C GLU A 252 14.64 -4.38 52.05
N ILE A 253 13.99 -4.81 50.95
CA ILE A 253 13.74 -6.25 50.71
C ILE A 253 14.96 -6.82 49.99
N ARG A 254 15.81 -7.53 50.72
CA ARG A 254 16.87 -8.36 50.14
C ARG A 254 16.55 -9.83 50.40
N LEU A 255 16.47 -10.63 49.34
CA LEU A 255 16.79 -12.05 49.42
C LEU A 255 18.23 -12.15 49.93
N GLN A 256 18.42 -12.66 51.14
CA GLN A 256 19.76 -13.00 51.61
C GLN A 256 19.97 -14.50 51.49
N ARG A 257 21.08 -14.86 50.84
CA ARG A 257 21.67 -16.19 50.84
C ARG A 257 22.25 -16.44 52.23
N ALA A 258 21.83 -17.50 52.90
CA ALA A 258 22.39 -17.86 54.19
C ALA A 258 22.76 -19.34 54.25
N ASP A 259 24.01 -19.61 54.62
CA ASP A 259 24.53 -20.96 54.80
C ASP A 259 23.82 -21.64 55.98
N ASN A 260 23.31 -22.86 55.78
CA ASN A 260 22.80 -23.70 56.87
C ASN A 260 23.95 -24.54 57.45
N PRO A 261 24.56 -24.17 58.59
CA PRO A 261 25.78 -24.82 59.05
C PRO A 261 25.54 -26.17 59.76
N GLY A 262 24.30 -26.67 59.74
CA GLY A 262 23.82 -27.78 60.57
C GLY A 262 23.65 -29.13 59.87
N THR A 263 23.86 -29.22 58.55
CA THR A 263 23.68 -30.45 57.77
C THR A 263 24.99 -30.88 57.12
N ASP A 264 25.23 -32.20 56.99
CA ASP A 264 26.44 -32.79 56.39
C ASP A 264 26.60 -32.50 54.87
N PHE A 265 25.65 -31.76 54.30
CA PHE A 265 25.61 -31.27 52.93
C PHE A 265 25.38 -29.76 53.03
N GLU A 266 26.30 -28.95 52.50
CA GLU A 266 26.22 -27.48 52.49
C GLU A 266 25.02 -27.04 51.64
N ARG A 267 23.82 -26.98 52.27
CA ARG A 267 22.58 -26.58 51.61
C ARG A 267 22.21 -25.15 51.97
N GLU A 268 21.74 -24.42 50.98
CA GLU A 268 21.46 -22.99 51.10
C GLU A 268 19.98 -22.76 51.43
N ILE A 269 19.72 -21.86 52.38
CA ILE A 269 18.37 -21.45 52.74
C ILE A 269 18.14 -20.03 52.23
N PHE A 270 17.00 -19.80 51.59
CA PHE A 270 16.51 -18.47 51.26
C PHE A 270 15.43 -18.07 52.27
N TRP A 271 15.62 -16.92 52.92
CA TRP A 271 14.55 -16.27 53.69
C TRP A 271 14.53 -14.76 53.44
N TYR A 272 13.42 -14.13 53.81
CA TYR A 272 13.25 -12.67 53.78
C TYR A 272 13.41 -12.11 55.21
N GLU A 273 14.33 -11.17 55.40
CA GLU A 273 14.42 -10.38 56.64
C GLU A 273 13.79 -9.00 56.43
N GLY A 274 12.72 -8.69 57.16
CA GLY A 274 12.32 -7.30 57.39
C GLY A 274 13.17 -6.72 58.51
N THR A 275 14.23 -5.96 58.19
CA THR A 275 15.07 -5.34 59.22
C THR A 275 14.38 -4.10 59.79
N GLY A 276 13.56 -4.27 60.82
CA GLY A 276 13.00 -3.14 61.57
C GLY A 276 12.00 -3.59 62.62
N ALA A 277 12.25 -3.25 63.88
CA ALA A 277 11.45 -3.67 65.02
C ALA A 277 10.00 -3.16 64.96
N ILE A 278 9.08 -3.95 64.39
CA ILE A 278 7.63 -3.74 64.55
C ILE A 278 7.03 -4.99 65.18
N ASN A 279 6.94 -4.97 66.51
CA ASN A 279 6.02 -5.85 67.23
C ASN A 279 4.59 -5.38 66.93
N ALA A 280 3.92 -5.94 65.92
CA ALA A 280 2.48 -5.81 65.71
C ALA A 280 1.85 -7.17 65.35
N PRO A 281 0.67 -7.51 65.90
CA PRO A 281 0.02 -8.81 65.72
C PRO A 281 -0.75 -8.88 64.40
N ASN A 282 -0.74 -10.08 63.78
CA ASN A 282 -1.62 -10.60 62.73
C ASN A 282 -2.18 -9.59 61.72
N ILE A 283 -1.59 -9.57 60.52
CA ILE A 283 -2.26 -9.07 59.32
C ILE A 283 -3.27 -10.16 58.90
N ASP A 284 -4.56 -9.85 59.03
CA ASP A 284 -5.67 -10.67 58.56
C ASP A 284 -5.85 -10.41 57.06
N LEU A 285 -5.48 -11.40 56.24
CA LEU A 285 -5.72 -11.41 54.79
C LEU A 285 -6.96 -12.28 54.52
N SER A 286 -8.14 -11.71 54.74
CA SER A 286 -9.38 -12.31 54.25
C SER A 286 -9.50 -12.16 52.72
N PRO A 287 -10.11 -13.12 51.99
CA PRO A 287 -9.90 -13.30 50.55
C PRO A 287 -10.50 -12.24 49.61
N GLU A 288 -11.08 -11.15 50.12
CA GLU A 288 -11.81 -10.21 49.25
C GLU A 288 -10.92 -9.10 48.65
N ARG A 289 -9.64 -8.96 49.03
CA ARG A 289 -8.75 -7.89 48.51
C ARG A 289 -7.24 -8.20 48.51
N ALA A 290 -6.81 -9.27 47.84
CA ALA A 290 -5.39 -9.48 47.53
C ALA A 290 -5.17 -9.49 46.01
N PHE A 291 -5.17 -8.30 45.40
CA PHE A 291 -4.22 -8.00 44.33
C PHE A 291 -2.98 -7.43 45.03
N SER A 292 -1.76 -7.77 44.58
CA SER A 292 -0.44 -7.36 45.13
C SER A 292 0.22 -8.32 46.15
N LEU A 293 0.93 -9.32 45.63
CA LEU A 293 2.27 -9.79 46.04
C LEU A 293 2.70 -10.92 45.08
N GLU A 294 1.73 -11.69 44.59
CA GLU A 294 1.86 -12.73 43.57
C GLU A 294 2.39 -12.18 42.23
N GLU A 295 1.79 -11.12 41.69
CA GLU A 295 2.26 -10.49 40.42
C GLU A 295 3.67 -9.89 40.52
N ALA A 296 4.12 -9.48 41.72
CA ALA A 296 5.48 -8.95 41.90
C ALA A 296 6.54 -10.06 41.98
N LEU A 297 6.15 -11.28 42.36
CA LEU A 297 7.01 -12.47 42.35
C LEU A 297 6.95 -13.22 41.00
N LEU A 298 5.87 -13.03 40.23
CA LEU A 298 5.62 -13.70 38.95
C LEU A 298 6.18 -12.98 37.71
N SER A 299 6.63 -11.72 37.81
CA SER A 299 7.16 -10.99 36.65
C SER A 299 8.51 -11.50 36.12
N ASN A 300 9.15 -12.44 36.82
CA ASN A 300 10.34 -13.18 36.35
C ASN A 300 10.21 -14.71 36.52
N VAL A 301 8.97 -15.24 36.58
CA VAL A 301 8.69 -16.69 36.70
C VAL A 301 7.72 -17.10 35.60
N ILE A 302 8.14 -18.00 34.71
CA ILE A 302 7.23 -18.64 33.75
C ILE A 302 6.37 -19.65 34.53
N ASN A 303 5.16 -19.25 34.92
CA ASN A 303 4.16 -20.18 35.41
C ASN A 303 3.52 -20.93 34.22
N ARG A 304 3.89 -22.21 34.05
CA ARG A 304 3.13 -23.16 33.20
C ARG A 304 2.98 -24.50 33.92
N GLY A 305 2.11 -24.51 34.93
CA GLY A 305 1.47 -25.71 35.46
C GLY A 305 0.17 -25.32 36.14
N SER A 306 -0.93 -25.92 35.74
CA SER A 306 -2.23 -25.79 36.43
C SER A 306 -2.04 -26.02 37.93
N ASP A 307 -2.59 -25.14 38.77
CA ASP A 307 -2.61 -25.29 40.22
C ASP A 307 -3.02 -26.71 40.64
N ASN A 308 -2.05 -27.47 41.14
CA ASN A 308 -2.31 -28.76 41.75
C ASN A 308 -2.53 -28.55 43.26
N VAL A 309 -3.71 -28.03 43.61
CA VAL A 309 -4.20 -28.07 44.99
C VAL A 309 -4.64 -29.52 45.28
N PHE A 310 -3.75 -30.34 45.83
CA PHE A 310 -4.11 -31.69 46.27
C PHE A 310 -4.70 -31.65 47.68
N ALA A 311 -6.03 -31.75 47.78
CA ALA A 311 -6.74 -31.78 49.04
C ALA A 311 -6.70 -33.18 49.68
N ASN A 312 -6.26 -33.26 50.93
CA ASN A 312 -6.58 -34.35 51.84
C ASN A 312 -8.00 -34.12 52.41
N ASN A 313 -8.84 -35.14 52.37
CA ASN A 313 -10.23 -35.14 52.84
C ASN A 313 -10.37 -35.20 54.39
N ASN A 314 -9.25 -35.14 55.14
CA ASN A 314 -9.17 -35.39 56.57
C ASN A 314 -8.80 -34.09 57.30
N THR A 315 -9.70 -33.60 58.15
CA THR A 315 -9.73 -32.24 58.72
C THR A 315 -8.69 -31.90 59.80
N THR A 316 -7.49 -32.47 59.80
CA THR A 316 -6.41 -32.05 60.72
C THR A 316 -5.04 -32.21 60.07
N ASN A 317 -4.42 -31.08 59.74
CA ASN A 317 -3.11 -30.87 59.10
C ASN A 317 -3.04 -31.29 57.62
N THR A 318 -3.23 -30.33 56.74
CA THR A 318 -3.04 -30.49 55.30
C THR A 318 -1.65 -29.94 54.93
N ASN A 319 -0.71 -30.84 54.65
CA ASN A 319 0.56 -30.49 54.01
C ASN A 319 0.28 -30.24 52.53
N ASN A 320 0.64 -29.07 52.01
CA ASN A 320 0.63 -28.81 50.57
C ASN A 320 2.00 -28.33 50.12
N ILE A 321 2.66 -29.15 49.29
CA ILE A 321 3.83 -28.71 48.55
C ILE A 321 3.33 -27.76 47.47
N GLU A 322 3.75 -26.50 47.51
CA GLU A 322 3.50 -25.53 46.46
C GLU A 322 4.79 -25.33 45.66
N ARG A 323 4.66 -25.47 44.34
CA ARG A 323 5.80 -25.45 43.41
C ARG A 323 6.05 -24.01 42.95
N VAL A 324 7.30 -23.55 43.08
CA VAL A 324 7.78 -22.29 42.45
C VAL A 324 9.07 -22.61 41.70
N ASP A 325 8.99 -22.77 40.39
CA ASP A 325 10.16 -23.05 39.56
C ASP A 325 10.93 -21.76 39.23
N PHE A 326 12.25 -21.76 39.41
CA PHE A 326 13.13 -20.75 38.83
C PHE A 326 14.26 -21.42 38.04
N ILE A 327 14.56 -20.89 36.86
CA ILE A 327 15.85 -21.06 36.18
C ILE A 327 16.46 -19.66 36.10
N SER A 328 17.76 -19.53 36.39
CA SER A 328 18.46 -18.27 36.68
C SER A 328 18.18 -17.10 35.72
N ALA A 329 18.46 -15.87 36.18
CA ALA A 329 18.33 -14.63 35.39
C ALA A 329 19.17 -14.57 34.09
N ALA A 330 20.03 -15.56 33.80
CA ALA A 330 20.80 -15.66 32.56
C ALA A 330 20.20 -16.61 31.51
N GLY A 331 19.04 -17.23 31.77
CA GLY A 331 18.52 -18.29 30.90
C GLY A 331 19.50 -19.46 30.78
N LEU A 332 19.23 -20.42 29.88
CA LEU A 332 19.99 -21.67 29.69
C LEU A 332 21.42 -21.49 29.10
N SER A 333 22.11 -20.39 29.40
CA SER A 333 23.45 -20.06 28.87
C SER A 333 24.55 -19.98 29.95
N ALA A 334 24.32 -20.56 31.14
CA ALA A 334 25.35 -20.59 32.18
C ALA A 334 26.52 -21.51 31.81
N SER A 335 27.76 -21.03 31.94
CA SER A 335 28.95 -21.87 31.77
C SER A 335 29.02 -22.95 32.87
N ALA A 336 29.76 -24.04 32.62
CA ALA A 336 29.91 -25.17 33.54
C ALA A 336 30.40 -24.79 34.97
N ASP A 337 30.88 -23.56 35.17
CA ASP A 337 31.36 -23.04 36.45
C ASP A 337 30.25 -22.49 37.37
N LEU A 338 28.98 -22.49 36.93
CA LEU A 338 27.83 -21.88 37.63
C LEU A 338 26.71 -22.87 38.03
N LEU A 339 26.91 -24.19 37.87
CA LEU A 339 25.87 -25.20 38.14
C LEU A 339 25.40 -25.28 39.59
N ASP A 340 26.24 -24.85 40.55
CA ASP A 340 25.87 -24.80 41.98
C ASP A 340 24.93 -23.62 42.29
N ASP A 341 24.79 -22.66 41.36
CA ASP A 341 23.94 -21.47 41.48
C ASP A 341 22.61 -21.61 40.69
N VAL A 342 22.34 -22.77 40.05
CA VAL A 342 21.13 -23.03 39.25
C VAL A 342 20.49 -24.37 39.65
N GLY A 343 19.19 -24.38 39.90
CA GLY A 343 18.51 -25.51 40.56
C GLY A 343 17.01 -25.30 40.77
N PHE A 344 16.37 -26.18 41.54
CA PHE A 344 14.94 -26.16 41.83
C PHE A 344 14.66 -25.61 43.24
N LEU A 345 13.71 -24.69 43.38
CA LEU A 345 13.21 -24.24 44.68
C LEU A 345 11.87 -24.93 44.99
N ILE A 346 11.80 -25.64 46.12
CA ILE A 346 10.60 -26.35 46.56
C ILE A 346 10.09 -25.69 47.84
N MET A 347 8.82 -25.31 47.88
CA MET A 347 8.17 -24.74 49.06
C MET A 347 7.08 -25.68 49.60
N GLU A 348 6.92 -25.71 50.91
CA GLU A 348 5.90 -26.53 51.57
C GLU A 348 5.21 -25.72 52.66
N ARG A 349 3.87 -25.89 52.77
CA ARG A 349 3.07 -25.32 53.86
C ARG A 349 2.50 -26.43 54.73
N GLY A 350 2.75 -26.33 56.03
CA GLY A 350 2.14 -27.18 57.05
C GLY A 350 2.96 -28.37 57.58
N GLY A 351 4.11 -28.72 56.99
CA GLY A 351 4.78 -30.00 57.29
C GLY A 351 6.26 -30.16 56.90
N ASN A 352 7.08 -30.51 57.89
CA ASN A 352 8.44 -31.04 57.69
C ASN A 352 8.42 -32.50 57.22
N ASP A 353 7.74 -32.85 56.14
CA ASP A 353 7.71 -34.24 55.66
C ASP A 353 8.97 -34.56 54.82
N ASP A 354 9.43 -35.81 54.92
CA ASP A 354 10.48 -36.32 54.03
C ASP A 354 9.87 -36.52 52.63
N PHE A 355 10.63 -36.21 51.59
CA PHE A 355 10.28 -36.56 50.21
C PHE A 355 11.50 -37.09 49.45
N GLN A 356 11.24 -37.75 48.33
CA GLN A 356 12.29 -38.17 47.41
C GLN A 356 12.15 -37.45 46.07
N ILE A 357 13.25 -37.23 45.35
CA ILE A 357 13.27 -36.56 44.05
C ILE A 357 14.23 -37.27 43.09
N ALA A 358 13.87 -37.39 41.81
CA ALA A 358 14.76 -37.89 40.76
C ALA A 358 14.58 -37.10 39.45
N PRO A 359 15.65 -36.79 38.70
CA PRO A 359 15.53 -36.18 37.37
C PRO A 359 14.98 -37.20 36.36
N ILE A 360 14.25 -36.74 35.36
CA ILE A 360 13.81 -37.55 34.22
C ILE A 360 14.91 -37.51 33.17
N THR A 361 15.50 -38.67 32.86
CA THR A 361 16.64 -38.78 31.94
C THR A 361 16.23 -39.26 30.56
N GLU A 362 15.02 -39.82 30.41
CA GLU A 362 14.45 -40.20 29.11
C GLU A 362 12.91 -40.13 29.15
N ILE A 363 12.30 -39.75 28.02
CA ILE A 363 10.86 -39.73 27.81
C ILE A 363 10.52 -40.72 26.68
N GLY A 364 9.54 -41.58 26.90
CA GLY A 364 9.04 -42.52 25.89
C GLY A 364 8.24 -41.84 24.79
N LEU A 365 7.98 -42.57 23.70
CA LEU A 365 7.18 -42.08 22.56
C LEU A 365 5.73 -41.70 22.91
N ASP A 366 5.27 -42.08 24.10
CA ASP A 366 3.96 -41.77 24.67
C ASP A 366 3.97 -40.50 25.54
N GLY A 367 5.12 -39.81 25.63
CA GLY A 367 5.29 -38.59 26.42
C GLY A 367 5.47 -38.83 27.93
N ASN A 368 5.49 -40.09 28.37
CA ASN A 368 5.72 -40.44 29.78
C ASN A 368 7.22 -40.67 30.04
N PRO A 369 7.70 -40.43 31.28
CA PRO A 369 9.07 -40.78 31.67
C PRO A 369 9.38 -42.27 31.43
N SER A 370 10.36 -42.55 30.55
CA SER A 370 10.85 -43.90 30.26
C SER A 370 12.12 -44.25 31.03
N GLU A 371 12.82 -43.25 31.58
CA GLU A 371 13.94 -43.45 32.50
C GLU A 371 14.08 -42.30 33.50
N TYR A 372 14.50 -42.64 34.72
CA TYR A 372 14.79 -41.70 35.80
C TYR A 372 16.25 -41.83 36.24
N GLY A 373 16.85 -40.69 36.59
CA GLY A 373 18.14 -40.63 37.25
C GLY A 373 18.10 -41.09 38.71
N ALA A 374 19.20 -40.88 39.43
CA ALA A 374 19.33 -41.37 40.79
C ALA A 374 18.32 -40.71 41.75
N LEU A 375 17.59 -41.55 42.50
CA LEU A 375 16.63 -41.11 43.51
C LEU A 375 17.34 -40.52 44.74
N GLN A 376 16.98 -39.30 45.12
CA GLN A 376 17.57 -38.57 46.24
C GLN A 376 16.54 -38.34 47.33
N THR A 377 16.92 -38.55 48.59
CA THR A 377 16.04 -38.35 49.75
C THR A 377 16.31 -37.00 50.40
N ILE A 378 15.27 -36.17 50.52
CA ILE A 378 15.29 -34.90 51.21
C ILE A 378 14.54 -35.07 52.54
N GLY A 379 15.26 -34.92 53.66
CA GLY A 379 14.72 -35.19 54.98
C GLY A 379 13.99 -34.00 55.64
N ALA A 380 13.11 -34.30 56.59
CA ALA A 380 12.31 -33.42 57.43
C ALA A 380 13.11 -32.32 58.14
N GLY A 381 14.36 -32.61 58.51
CA GLY A 381 15.26 -31.66 59.17
C GLY A 381 16.00 -30.71 58.22
N THR A 382 15.76 -30.85 56.92
CA THR A 382 16.42 -30.05 55.87
C THR A 382 15.63 -28.80 55.52
N TRP A 383 14.32 -28.81 55.79
CA TRP A 383 13.48 -27.63 55.74
C TRP A 383 13.94 -26.61 56.78
N GLY A 384 14.18 -25.36 56.35
CA GLY A 384 14.60 -24.28 57.25
C GLY A 384 13.57 -23.96 58.34
N ASN A 385 13.96 -23.25 59.40
CA ASN A 385 13.00 -22.77 60.41
C ASN A 385 12.06 -21.73 59.79
N SER A 386 10.75 -22.02 59.75
CA SER A 386 9.74 -21.04 59.31
C SER A 386 9.58 -19.90 60.33
N GLN A 387 9.58 -18.65 59.86
CA GLN A 387 9.34 -17.46 60.70
C GLN A 387 7.95 -16.86 60.51
N PHE A 388 7.13 -17.42 59.60
CA PHE A 388 5.81 -16.91 59.24
C PHE A 388 4.76 -18.01 59.16
N SER A 389 3.49 -17.66 59.38
CA SER A 389 2.35 -18.58 59.28
C SER A 389 1.16 -17.90 58.58
N LEU A 390 0.46 -18.62 57.69
CA LEU A 390 -0.65 -18.12 56.86
C LEU A 390 -1.97 -18.82 57.20
N GLU A 391 -3.06 -18.07 57.43
CA GLU A 391 -4.39 -18.64 57.71
C GLU A 391 -4.99 -19.34 56.48
N THR A 392 -5.46 -20.57 56.65
CA THR A 392 -5.95 -21.41 55.54
C THR A 392 -7.45 -21.74 55.66
N VAL A 393 -8.14 -21.82 54.52
CA VAL A 393 -9.55 -22.23 54.39
C VAL A 393 -9.63 -23.42 53.44
N VAL A 394 -10.38 -24.48 53.81
CA VAL A 394 -10.53 -25.70 52.99
C VAL A 394 -11.80 -25.68 52.16
N LEU A 395 -11.66 -25.92 50.86
CA LEU A 395 -12.77 -26.19 49.95
C LEU A 395 -13.01 -27.71 49.88
N ASN A 396 -14.20 -28.19 50.25
CA ASN A 396 -14.56 -29.60 50.12
C ASN A 396 -15.18 -29.90 48.75
N GLU A 397 -14.94 -31.12 48.24
CA GLU A 397 -15.43 -31.59 46.94
C GLU A 397 -16.95 -31.68 46.81
N GLN A 398 -17.37 -31.56 45.55
CA GLN A 398 -18.71 -31.33 45.03
C GLN A 398 -19.82 -32.26 45.55
N THR A 399 -20.98 -31.65 45.88
CA THR A 399 -22.27 -32.29 45.62
C THR A 399 -22.98 -31.54 44.49
N ASN A 400 -23.03 -32.14 43.29
CA ASN A 400 -23.89 -31.83 42.14
C ASN A 400 -24.56 -30.42 42.11
N GLY A 401 -23.79 -29.39 41.74
CA GLY A 401 -24.32 -28.25 40.98
C GLY A 401 -24.90 -27.04 41.74
N THR A 402 -24.54 -26.79 43.00
CA THR A 402 -24.75 -25.46 43.64
C THR A 402 -23.54 -25.07 44.49
N GLU A 403 -23.09 -23.81 44.36
CA GLU A 403 -22.03 -23.04 45.08
C GLU A 403 -21.11 -23.77 46.08
N PRO A 404 -19.77 -23.56 46.02
CA PRO A 404 -18.82 -24.17 46.96
C PRO A 404 -19.14 -23.77 48.41
N VAL A 405 -19.29 -24.76 49.29
CA VAL A 405 -19.47 -24.54 50.73
C VAL A 405 -18.09 -24.45 51.38
N VAL A 406 -17.74 -23.27 51.86
CA VAL A 406 -16.55 -23.02 52.70
C VAL A 406 -16.66 -23.86 53.97
N SER A 407 -15.66 -24.72 54.24
CA SER A 407 -15.55 -25.43 55.51
C SER A 407 -14.43 -24.84 56.39
N ASP A 408 -14.58 -25.02 57.70
CA ASP A 408 -13.90 -24.32 58.81
C ASP A 408 -12.42 -23.89 58.58
N SER A 409 -12.07 -22.70 59.10
CA SER A 409 -10.69 -22.17 59.12
C SER A 409 -9.73 -23.16 59.81
N LEU A 410 -8.65 -23.52 59.12
CA LEU A 410 -7.59 -24.41 59.62
C LEU A 410 -6.57 -23.68 60.52
N GLY A 411 -6.70 -22.36 60.69
CA GLY A 411 -5.73 -21.52 61.39
C GLY A 411 -4.41 -21.33 60.62
N ALA A 412 -3.51 -20.52 61.17
CA ALA A 412 -2.24 -20.16 60.53
C ALA A 412 -1.24 -21.32 60.45
N GLN A 413 -0.78 -21.67 59.24
CA GLN A 413 0.18 -22.75 58.96
C GLN A 413 1.57 -22.21 58.58
N PRO A 414 2.69 -22.79 59.08
CA PRO A 414 4.05 -22.38 58.72
C PRO A 414 4.45 -22.71 57.29
N ILE A 415 5.28 -21.88 56.66
CA ILE A 415 5.86 -22.12 55.32
C ILE A 415 7.39 -22.25 55.40
N ALA A 416 7.95 -23.26 54.74
CA ALA A 416 9.40 -23.47 54.58
C ALA A 416 9.76 -23.75 53.11
N GLY A 417 11.02 -23.49 52.72
CA GLY A 417 11.51 -23.76 51.36
C GLY A 417 12.92 -24.34 51.34
N ILE A 418 13.24 -25.10 50.29
CA ILE A 418 14.55 -25.71 50.06
C ILE A 418 14.97 -25.55 48.59
N PHE A 419 16.21 -25.15 48.35
CA PHE A 419 16.82 -25.10 47.01
C PHE A 419 17.67 -26.34 46.75
N ILE A 420 17.55 -26.93 45.57
CA ILE A 420 18.27 -28.14 45.14
C ILE A 420 19.00 -27.82 43.82
N PRO A 421 20.34 -27.64 43.82
CA PRO A 421 21.09 -27.36 42.61
C PRO A 421 21.13 -28.55 41.64
N PHE A 422 21.28 -28.29 40.34
CA PHE A 422 21.37 -29.33 39.32
C PHE A 422 22.55 -30.28 39.54
N SER A 423 23.67 -29.76 40.06
CA SER A 423 24.82 -30.55 40.46
C SER A 423 24.50 -31.56 41.56
N GLU A 424 23.61 -31.23 42.51
CA GLU A 424 23.18 -32.15 43.57
C GLU A 424 22.36 -33.29 42.96
N LEU A 425 21.54 -33.04 41.94
CA LEU A 425 20.78 -34.06 41.20
C LEU A 425 21.62 -34.87 40.18
N GLY A 426 22.91 -34.56 40.05
CA GLY A 426 23.83 -35.26 39.16
C GLY A 426 23.70 -34.89 37.69
N ILE A 427 23.10 -33.74 37.37
CA ILE A 427 22.92 -33.22 36.01
C ILE A 427 24.13 -32.36 35.63
N ALA A 428 24.84 -32.71 34.55
CA ALA A 428 25.95 -31.91 34.04
C ALA A 428 25.50 -30.73 33.13
N ALA A 429 26.37 -29.75 32.89
CA ALA A 429 26.06 -28.51 32.12
C ALA A 429 25.71 -28.78 30.64
N ASP A 430 26.13 -29.92 30.12
CA ASP A 430 25.95 -30.39 28.76
C ASP A 430 24.99 -31.59 28.67
N GLU A 431 24.41 -32.03 29.78
CA GLU A 431 23.51 -33.17 29.83
C GLU A 431 22.07 -32.75 29.57
N THR A 432 21.39 -33.45 28.67
CA THR A 432 19.97 -33.21 28.39
C THR A 432 19.14 -33.90 29.47
N PHE A 433 18.27 -33.15 30.16
CA PHE A 433 17.37 -33.69 31.18
C PHE A 433 15.94 -33.20 30.91
N PHE A 434 14.96 -34.08 31.10
CA PHE A 434 13.59 -33.86 30.65
C PHE A 434 12.64 -33.48 31.81
N GLY A 435 13.17 -32.91 32.88
CA GLY A 435 12.42 -32.55 34.09
C GLY A 435 12.82 -33.39 35.30
N TYR A 436 11.95 -33.46 36.31
CA TYR A 436 12.15 -34.23 37.54
C TYR A 436 10.81 -34.73 38.09
N SER A 437 10.83 -35.75 38.94
CA SER A 437 9.66 -36.18 39.71
C SER A 437 9.94 -36.26 41.19
N ILE A 438 8.94 -35.86 41.97
CA ILE A 438 8.91 -36.03 43.43
C ILE A 438 8.15 -37.31 43.74
N PHE A 439 8.69 -38.09 44.67
CA PHE A 439 8.19 -39.39 45.12
C PHE A 439 7.98 -39.38 46.64
N PRO A 440 7.05 -40.19 47.16
CA PRO A 440 6.90 -40.42 48.59
C PRO A 440 8.18 -41.02 49.21
N ASN A 441 8.38 -40.80 50.51
CA ASN A 441 9.60 -41.22 51.23
C ASN A 441 9.74 -42.74 51.45
N ASP A 442 8.74 -43.54 51.07
CA ASP A 442 8.71 -44.99 51.18
C ASP A 442 9.10 -45.71 49.87
N VAL A 443 9.44 -44.97 48.80
CA VAL A 443 10.01 -45.55 47.57
C VAL A 443 11.45 -46.01 47.84
N ASN A 444 11.74 -47.27 47.51
CA ASN A 444 13.05 -47.88 47.78
C ASN A 444 14.08 -47.48 46.72
N ALA A 445 15.33 -47.23 47.15
CA ALA A 445 16.45 -47.00 46.22
C ALA A 445 16.65 -48.20 45.28
N GLY A 446 16.41 -48.01 43.98
CA GLY A 446 16.47 -49.04 42.94
C GLY A 446 15.12 -49.66 42.54
N ALA A 447 13.99 -49.08 42.98
CA ALA A 447 12.67 -49.38 42.41
C ALA A 447 12.60 -48.96 40.93
N ASP A 448 11.79 -49.66 40.14
CA ASP A 448 11.48 -49.25 38.78
C ASP A 448 10.47 -48.10 38.83
N LEU A 449 10.96 -46.88 38.64
CA LEU A 449 10.19 -45.65 38.78
C LEU A 449 9.25 -45.39 37.58
N THR A 450 9.30 -46.25 36.55
CA THR A 450 8.49 -46.12 35.32
C THR A 450 7.20 -46.96 35.36
N ASP A 451 7.09 -47.92 36.29
CA ASP A 451 5.92 -48.80 36.46
C ASP A 451 4.96 -48.24 37.53
N PHE A 452 4.23 -47.18 37.18
CA PHE A 452 3.24 -46.53 38.04
C PHE A 452 2.05 -47.42 38.43
N GLU A 453 1.89 -48.57 37.76
CA GLU A 453 0.79 -49.48 38.05
C GLU A 453 1.11 -50.49 39.16
N ASN A 454 2.39 -50.65 39.54
CA ASN A 454 2.85 -51.64 40.50
C ASN A 454 2.52 -51.26 41.97
N PRO A 455 1.56 -51.95 42.61
CA PRO A 455 1.11 -51.60 43.96
C PRO A 455 2.12 -51.96 45.06
N GLY A 456 3.23 -52.63 44.73
CA GLY A 456 4.35 -52.87 45.63
C GLY A 456 5.38 -51.75 45.66
N ILE A 457 5.31 -50.80 44.71
CA ILE A 457 6.15 -49.61 44.60
C ILE A 457 5.32 -48.35 44.87
N PHE A 458 4.08 -48.30 44.38
CA PHE A 458 3.12 -47.20 44.59
C PHE A 458 1.80 -47.74 45.20
N PRO A 459 1.64 -47.73 46.53
CA PRO A 459 0.44 -48.26 47.19
C PRO A 459 -0.84 -47.53 46.74
N ARG A 460 -1.98 -48.23 46.66
CA ARG A 460 -3.28 -47.64 46.22
C ARG A 460 -4.30 -47.45 47.36
N ASN A 461 -3.91 -47.56 48.64
CA ASN A 461 -4.85 -47.45 49.77
C ASN A 461 -4.16 -47.03 51.09
N THR A 462 -4.51 -45.84 51.60
CA THR A 462 -3.97 -45.16 52.79
C THR A 462 -4.70 -45.49 54.10
N ASN A 463 -4.84 -46.77 54.46
CA ASN A 463 -5.44 -47.17 55.75
C ASN A 463 -4.41 -47.64 56.80
N ASP A 464 -3.22 -47.08 56.72
CA ASP A 464 -2.12 -47.24 57.64
C ASP A 464 -2.30 -46.16 58.70
N GLY A 465 -2.58 -46.56 59.95
CA GLY A 465 -2.78 -45.62 61.07
C GLY A 465 -1.53 -44.86 61.52
N GLY A 466 -0.65 -44.44 60.60
CA GLY A 466 0.48 -43.54 60.80
C GLY A 466 0.27 -42.26 60.00
N ALA A 467 0.63 -41.12 60.58
CA ALA A 467 0.60 -39.83 59.87
C ALA A 467 1.53 -39.89 58.65
N GLY A 468 0.99 -39.60 57.46
CA GLY A 468 1.71 -39.65 56.18
C GLY A 468 0.85 -40.35 55.14
N GLY A 469 -0.14 -39.65 54.60
CA GLY A 469 -1.07 -40.21 53.62
C GLY A 469 -1.40 -39.20 52.54
N LEU A 470 -0.50 -39.08 51.56
CA LEU A 470 -0.79 -38.64 50.21
C LEU A 470 0.28 -39.22 49.27
N ASP A 471 -0.08 -40.24 48.48
CA ASP A 471 0.79 -40.84 47.45
C ASP A 471 0.82 -39.92 46.23
N LEU A 472 1.91 -39.19 46.02
CA LEU A 472 2.05 -38.26 44.89
C LEU A 472 3.30 -38.58 44.06
N VAL A 473 3.11 -38.84 42.76
CA VAL A 473 4.13 -38.67 41.72
C VAL A 473 3.77 -37.41 40.95
N ALA A 474 4.60 -36.37 41.01
CA ALA A 474 4.43 -35.17 40.19
C ALA A 474 5.50 -35.14 39.09
N GLY A 475 5.10 -35.17 37.81
CA GLY A 475 6.01 -34.97 36.67
C GLY A 475 6.30 -33.48 36.44
N GLY A 476 7.57 -33.09 36.48
CA GLY A 476 8.07 -31.79 36.02
C GLY A 476 8.15 -31.72 34.50
N ALA A 477 8.16 -30.50 33.95
CA ALA A 477 8.10 -30.25 32.51
C ALA A 477 9.33 -30.77 31.75
N VAL A 478 9.08 -31.30 30.55
CA VAL A 478 10.04 -31.78 29.55
C VAL A 478 10.79 -30.59 28.93
N TYR A 479 12.11 -30.52 29.12
CA TYR A 479 13.00 -29.62 28.40
C TYR A 479 14.01 -30.45 27.58
N ALA A 480 13.76 -30.64 26.29
CA ALA A 480 14.78 -31.19 25.40
C ALA A 480 15.70 -30.05 24.92
N ARG A 481 17.02 -30.24 24.96
CA ARG A 481 17.86 -29.71 23.89
C ARG A 481 17.65 -30.62 22.69
N ASN A 482 16.60 -30.37 21.91
CA ASN A 482 16.62 -30.77 20.52
C ASN A 482 17.46 -29.71 19.80
N ASP A 483 18.76 -29.96 19.64
CA ASP A 483 19.49 -29.27 18.56
C ASP A 483 18.88 -29.81 17.26
N VAL A 484 17.91 -29.07 16.74
CA VAL A 484 17.30 -29.35 15.44
C VAL A 484 18.40 -29.10 14.41
N LEU A 485 18.63 -30.05 13.49
CA LEU A 485 19.53 -29.80 12.36
C LEU A 485 19.00 -28.57 11.63
N PRO A 486 19.81 -27.54 11.33
CA PRO A 486 19.32 -26.37 10.62
C PRO A 486 18.72 -26.78 9.27
N THR A 487 17.63 -26.14 8.86
CA THR A 487 17.03 -26.37 7.54
C THR A 487 17.48 -25.24 6.61
N ALA A 488 18.07 -25.59 5.46
CA ALA A 488 18.32 -24.63 4.38
C ALA A 488 17.22 -24.77 3.31
N SER A 489 16.78 -23.65 2.76
CA SER A 489 15.69 -23.53 1.79
C SER A 489 16.25 -23.05 0.45
N ASP A 490 15.60 -23.41 -0.66
CA ASP A 490 16.05 -22.98 -1.98
C ASP A 490 15.88 -21.47 -2.14
N ASP A 491 16.90 -20.82 -2.69
CA ASP A 491 16.96 -19.39 -2.93
C ASP A 491 16.90 -19.08 -4.41
N SER A 492 16.06 -18.12 -4.77
CA SER A 492 15.98 -17.62 -6.14
C SER A 492 16.02 -16.11 -6.16
N SER A 493 16.82 -15.55 -7.06
CA SER A 493 16.71 -14.15 -7.44
C SER A 493 16.21 -14.10 -8.88
N ILE A 494 15.03 -13.52 -9.09
CA ILE A 494 14.40 -13.37 -10.40
C ILE A 494 14.40 -11.90 -10.82
N GLY A 495 14.33 -11.64 -12.12
CA GLY A 495 14.18 -10.28 -12.63
C GLY A 495 15.50 -9.49 -12.68
N ASN A 496 16.65 -10.18 -12.77
CA ASN A 496 17.95 -9.52 -12.75
C ASN A 496 18.32 -8.91 -14.10
N THR A 497 19.14 -7.85 -14.10
CA THR A 497 19.65 -7.24 -15.34
C THR A 497 20.81 -8.07 -15.92
N PRO A 498 20.73 -8.56 -17.18
CA PRO A 498 21.78 -9.35 -17.80
C PRO A 498 23.19 -8.78 -17.63
N GLY A 499 24.16 -9.64 -17.33
CA GLY A 499 25.57 -9.26 -17.19
C GLY A 499 25.92 -8.45 -15.92
N THR A 500 24.95 -8.18 -15.03
CA THR A 500 25.21 -7.54 -13.73
C THR A 500 25.45 -8.57 -12.63
N ALA A 501 26.21 -8.21 -11.60
CA ALA A 501 26.41 -9.09 -10.45
C ALA A 501 25.14 -9.13 -9.58
N VAL A 502 24.67 -10.32 -9.25
CA VAL A 502 23.47 -10.55 -8.45
C VAL A 502 23.88 -10.97 -7.05
N THR A 503 23.35 -10.29 -6.04
CA THR A 503 23.64 -10.61 -4.62
C THR A 503 22.35 -10.93 -3.91
N LEU A 504 22.33 -12.07 -3.23
CA LEU A 504 21.20 -12.55 -2.45
C LEU A 504 21.64 -12.96 -1.04
N ASN A 505 20.76 -12.80 -0.07
CA ASN A 505 20.98 -13.29 1.28
C ASN A 505 20.33 -14.67 1.44
N VAL A 506 21.12 -15.72 1.22
CA VAL A 506 20.66 -17.12 1.28
C VAL A 506 20.23 -17.56 2.68
N LEU A 507 20.47 -16.74 3.70
CA LEU A 507 20.14 -17.10 5.09
C LEU A 507 18.81 -16.50 5.56
N THR A 508 18.07 -15.81 4.70
CA THR A 508 16.83 -15.10 5.07
C THR A 508 15.63 -16.03 5.24
N ASN A 509 15.60 -17.10 4.47
CA ASN A 509 14.61 -18.17 4.42
C ASN A 509 15.15 -19.50 5.02
N ASP A 510 16.39 -19.50 5.49
CA ASP A 510 17.00 -20.60 6.23
C ASP A 510 16.77 -20.43 7.73
N ASN A 511 16.17 -21.45 8.39
CA ASN A 511 16.22 -21.77 9.84
C ASN A 511 14.90 -22.40 10.36
N ASN A 512 15.01 -23.20 11.41
CA ASN A 512 13.94 -23.83 12.20
C ASN A 512 13.98 -23.48 13.72
N GLY A 513 14.61 -22.36 14.09
CA GLY A 513 14.59 -21.80 15.45
C GLY A 513 15.94 -21.69 16.18
N ASP A 514 17.08 -22.02 15.56
CA ASP A 514 18.43 -21.89 16.14
C ASP A 514 19.30 -20.91 15.31
N PRO A 515 20.04 -19.95 15.90
CA PRO A 515 20.82 -18.99 15.11
C PRO A 515 21.88 -19.67 14.24
N LEU A 516 21.78 -19.46 12.92
CA LEU A 516 22.76 -19.89 11.92
C LEU A 516 24.06 -19.11 12.07
N ASN A 517 25.17 -19.73 11.64
CA ASN A 517 26.48 -19.07 11.56
C ASN A 517 26.81 -18.73 10.11
N PRO A 518 26.65 -17.47 9.67
CA PRO A 518 26.82 -17.09 8.27
C PRO A 518 28.22 -17.36 7.71
N ALA A 519 29.25 -17.37 8.56
CA ALA A 519 30.62 -17.68 8.15
C ALA A 519 30.84 -19.16 7.77
N THR A 520 29.79 -19.98 7.82
CA THR A 520 29.83 -21.42 7.52
C THR A 520 29.06 -21.82 6.27
N VAL A 521 28.54 -20.86 5.49
CA VAL A 521 27.95 -21.12 4.18
C VAL A 521 29.00 -21.75 3.26
N ASP A 522 28.68 -22.92 2.75
CA ASP A 522 29.53 -23.75 1.91
C ASP A 522 28.89 -23.92 0.52
N LEU A 523 29.46 -23.27 -0.50
CA LEU A 523 28.92 -23.22 -1.87
C LEU A 523 29.21 -24.47 -2.71
N ASP A 524 30.02 -25.41 -2.20
CA ASP A 524 30.20 -26.73 -2.79
C ASP A 524 30.25 -27.81 -1.70
N PRO A 525 29.09 -28.25 -1.18
CA PRO A 525 29.02 -29.28 -0.14
C PRO A 525 29.61 -30.63 -0.55
N SER A 526 29.96 -30.81 -1.83
CA SER A 526 30.62 -32.03 -2.33
C SER A 526 32.12 -32.06 -2.05
N THR A 527 32.74 -30.91 -1.78
CA THR A 527 34.15 -30.78 -1.41
C THR A 527 34.34 -30.68 0.10
N PRO A 528 35.39 -31.32 0.68
CA PRO A 528 35.63 -31.20 2.11
C PRO A 528 36.14 -29.80 2.48
N GLY A 529 35.32 -28.98 3.14
CA GLY A 529 35.74 -27.63 3.52
C GLY A 529 34.58 -26.72 3.91
N ILE A 530 34.85 -25.42 3.88
CA ILE A 530 33.86 -24.37 3.67
C ILE A 530 34.33 -23.68 2.39
N ASP A 531 33.64 -23.89 1.27
CA ASP A 531 34.00 -23.34 -0.01
C ASP A 531 33.30 -21.99 -0.21
N SER A 532 34.03 -20.91 0.07
CA SER A 532 33.49 -19.55 -0.01
C SER A 532 33.48 -18.98 -1.44
N THR A 533 33.92 -19.75 -2.42
CA THR A 533 34.01 -19.34 -3.83
C THR A 533 33.89 -20.54 -4.75
N LEU A 534 33.00 -20.45 -5.74
CA LEU A 534 32.79 -21.46 -6.77
C LEU A 534 32.85 -20.81 -8.16
N ILE A 535 33.68 -21.33 -9.06
CA ILE A 535 33.81 -20.82 -10.44
C ILE A 535 33.10 -21.79 -11.38
N VAL A 536 32.12 -21.29 -12.14
CA VAL A 536 31.44 -22.05 -13.18
C VAL A 536 32.03 -21.64 -14.54
N PRO A 537 32.79 -22.53 -15.23
CA PRO A 537 33.52 -22.16 -16.43
C PRO A 537 32.61 -21.69 -17.57
N GLY A 538 32.84 -20.46 -18.05
CA GLY A 538 32.07 -19.87 -19.15
C GLY A 538 30.86 -19.06 -18.70
N GLU A 539 30.51 -19.07 -17.42
CA GLU A 539 29.33 -18.37 -16.87
C GLU A 539 29.75 -17.27 -15.90
N GLY A 540 30.45 -17.60 -14.81
CA GLY A 540 30.81 -16.61 -13.80
C GLY A 540 31.39 -17.20 -12.51
N THR A 541 31.45 -16.39 -11.46
CA THR A 541 31.97 -16.76 -10.14
C THR A 541 30.94 -16.48 -9.06
N TRP A 542 30.64 -17.48 -8.25
CA TRP A 542 29.86 -17.36 -7.02
C TRP A 542 30.81 -17.12 -5.84
N THR A 543 30.51 -16.16 -4.99
CA THR A 543 31.26 -15.86 -3.76
C THR A 543 30.32 -15.62 -2.59
N VAL A 544 30.70 -16.07 -1.39
CA VAL A 544 29.96 -15.75 -0.16
C VAL A 544 30.82 -14.91 0.78
N ASP A 545 30.21 -13.90 1.39
CA ASP A 545 30.86 -13.05 2.39
C ASP A 545 30.66 -13.55 3.83
N PRO A 546 31.37 -13.00 4.84
CA PRO A 546 31.24 -13.45 6.23
C PRO A 546 29.85 -13.23 6.88
N THR A 547 28.96 -12.48 6.22
CA THR A 547 27.58 -12.21 6.66
C THR A 547 26.55 -13.14 6.02
N GLY A 548 26.97 -14.00 5.09
CA GLY A 548 26.11 -14.96 4.40
C GLY A 548 25.51 -14.44 3.10
N LEU A 549 25.94 -13.26 2.62
CA LEU A 549 25.52 -12.78 1.31
C LEU A 549 26.28 -13.53 0.22
N VAL A 550 25.54 -14.14 -0.70
CA VAL A 550 26.08 -14.82 -1.86
C VAL A 550 25.94 -13.92 -3.08
N THR A 551 27.04 -13.68 -3.78
CA THR A 551 27.11 -12.90 -5.01
C THR A 551 27.51 -13.79 -6.18
N PHE A 552 26.70 -13.82 -7.24
CA PHE A 552 27.13 -14.27 -8.57
C PHE A 552 27.69 -13.08 -9.34
N THR A 553 28.94 -13.19 -9.80
CA THR A 553 29.56 -12.23 -10.72
C THR A 553 29.70 -12.89 -12.09
N PRO A 554 28.94 -12.45 -13.11
CA PRO A 554 29.02 -13.03 -14.45
C PRO A 554 30.40 -12.76 -15.07
N GLN A 555 30.87 -13.72 -15.86
CA GLN A 555 32.03 -13.54 -16.72
C GLN A 555 31.68 -12.50 -17.80
N ALA A 556 32.64 -11.66 -18.21
CA ALA A 556 32.41 -10.68 -19.27
C ALA A 556 31.84 -11.35 -20.54
N GLY A 557 30.67 -10.88 -20.96
CA GLY A 557 29.91 -11.39 -22.12
C GLY A 557 28.93 -12.52 -21.82
N PHE A 558 28.70 -12.87 -20.55
CA PHE A 558 27.63 -13.79 -20.14
C PHE A 558 26.36 -13.01 -19.78
N THR A 559 25.25 -13.30 -20.45
CA THR A 559 23.96 -12.60 -20.29
C THR A 559 22.81 -13.52 -19.85
N GLY A 560 22.93 -14.84 -20.04
CA GLY A 560 21.91 -15.82 -19.66
C GLY A 560 21.95 -16.26 -18.21
N ASP A 561 21.05 -17.15 -17.83
CA ASP A 561 20.92 -17.66 -16.46
C ASP A 561 22.12 -18.55 -16.08
N PRO A 562 22.83 -18.26 -14.98
CA PRO A 562 23.91 -19.12 -14.50
C PRO A 562 23.38 -20.48 -14.05
N THR A 563 24.22 -21.50 -14.14
CA THR A 563 23.92 -22.83 -13.61
C THR A 563 23.64 -22.75 -12.11
N ASP A 564 22.50 -23.30 -11.70
CA ASP A 564 22.13 -23.47 -10.30
C ASP A 564 23.25 -24.15 -9.51
N ILE A 565 23.56 -23.61 -8.33
CA ILE A 565 24.52 -24.21 -7.40
C ILE A 565 23.83 -24.70 -6.14
N THR A 566 24.47 -25.59 -5.39
CA THR A 566 23.95 -26.08 -4.11
C THR A 566 24.78 -25.55 -2.96
N TYR A 567 24.17 -25.22 -1.83
CA TYR A 567 24.89 -24.82 -0.63
C TYR A 567 24.40 -25.54 0.64
N THR A 568 25.21 -25.46 1.71
CA THR A 568 24.82 -25.82 3.08
C THR A 568 25.34 -24.77 4.06
N VAL A 569 24.73 -24.68 5.24
CA VAL A 569 25.16 -23.79 6.33
C VAL A 569 25.12 -24.53 7.67
N LYS A 570 25.91 -24.09 8.66
CA LYS A 570 25.92 -24.66 10.01
C LYS A 570 25.29 -23.72 11.04
N ASN A 571 24.67 -24.29 12.07
CA ASN A 571 24.27 -23.55 13.26
C ASN A 571 25.49 -23.20 14.15
N ASN A 572 25.27 -22.38 15.18
CA ASN A 572 26.32 -22.02 16.14
C ASN A 572 26.87 -23.20 16.96
N SER A 573 26.16 -24.34 16.99
CA SER A 573 26.62 -25.61 17.57
C SER A 573 27.48 -26.45 16.60
N GLY A 574 27.57 -26.07 15.32
CA GLY A 574 28.41 -26.71 14.31
C GLY A 574 27.75 -27.84 13.51
N LEU A 575 26.43 -28.02 13.61
CA LEU A 575 25.64 -28.99 12.83
C LEU A 575 25.28 -28.39 11.46
N ALA A 576 25.43 -29.16 10.38
CA ALA A 576 25.18 -28.74 9.01
C ALA A 576 23.73 -28.98 8.58
N SER A 577 23.22 -28.11 7.70
CA SER A 577 21.88 -28.19 7.15
C SER A 577 21.72 -29.28 6.09
N ASN A 578 20.48 -29.49 5.62
CA ASN A 578 20.27 -30.10 4.31
C ASN A 578 20.87 -29.23 3.19
N PRO A 579 21.25 -29.81 2.04
CA PRO A 579 21.57 -29.03 0.85
C PRO A 579 20.33 -28.29 0.34
N ALA A 580 20.53 -27.06 -0.12
CA ALA A 580 19.55 -26.23 -0.82
C ALA A 580 20.17 -25.65 -2.10
N THR A 581 19.36 -25.20 -3.05
CA THR A 581 19.81 -24.63 -4.32
C THR A 581 19.77 -23.10 -4.34
N ILE A 582 20.70 -22.48 -5.06
CA ILE A 582 20.68 -21.07 -5.41
C ILE A 582 20.49 -20.95 -6.92
N SER A 583 19.43 -20.24 -7.31
CA SER A 583 19.08 -19.93 -8.70
C SER A 583 19.10 -18.42 -8.93
N VAL A 584 19.58 -18.00 -10.10
CA VAL A 584 19.55 -16.60 -10.54
C VAL A 584 18.98 -16.59 -11.95
N ASP A 585 17.88 -15.86 -12.12
CA ASP A 585 17.23 -15.65 -13.42
C ASP A 585 17.45 -14.20 -13.87
N TYR A 586 18.01 -14.01 -15.06
CA TYR A 586 18.11 -12.73 -15.74
C TYR A 586 16.86 -12.49 -16.60
N ILE A 587 16.45 -11.22 -16.71
CA ILE A 587 15.38 -10.83 -17.64
C ILE A 587 15.95 -10.90 -19.05
N GLN A 588 15.43 -11.82 -19.85
CA GLN A 588 15.78 -11.97 -21.26
C GLN A 588 14.66 -11.37 -22.11
N THR A 589 14.97 -10.36 -22.91
CA THR A 589 14.01 -9.72 -23.82
C THR A 589 14.25 -10.15 -25.26
N PRO A 590 13.21 -10.42 -26.07
CA PRO A 590 13.41 -10.65 -27.49
C PRO A 590 14.04 -9.42 -28.17
N PRO A 591 14.92 -9.59 -29.16
CA PRO A 591 15.54 -8.46 -29.84
C PRO A 591 14.50 -7.59 -30.55
N ILE A 592 14.76 -6.29 -30.62
CA ILE A 592 13.92 -5.33 -31.33
C ILE A 592 14.56 -5.08 -32.70
N ALA A 593 13.96 -5.68 -33.73
CA ALA A 593 14.30 -5.38 -35.12
C ALA A 593 13.64 -4.07 -35.55
N THR A 594 14.39 -3.20 -36.22
CA THR A 594 13.94 -1.87 -36.65
C THR A 594 13.90 -1.79 -38.18
N ASP A 595 12.96 -1.02 -38.71
CA ASP A 595 12.81 -0.85 -40.16
C ASP A 595 14.09 -0.27 -40.80
N ASP A 596 14.49 -0.86 -41.92
CA ASP A 596 15.68 -0.49 -42.69
C ASP A 596 15.31 0.12 -44.02
N SER A 597 15.91 1.25 -44.36
CA SER A 597 15.72 1.86 -45.67
C SER A 597 17.04 2.30 -46.31
N SER A 598 17.10 2.21 -47.64
CA SER A 598 18.18 2.75 -48.44
C SER A 598 17.61 3.55 -49.60
N THR A 599 17.89 4.86 -49.64
CA THR A 599 17.35 5.78 -50.65
C THR A 599 18.44 6.30 -51.60
N GLY A 600 18.04 6.87 -52.74
CA GLY A 600 18.97 7.50 -53.68
C GLY A 600 19.88 6.50 -54.43
N ASN A 601 19.42 5.26 -54.60
CA ASN A 601 20.23 4.24 -55.26
C ASN A 601 20.25 4.42 -56.79
N PRO A 602 21.41 4.25 -57.46
CA PRO A 602 21.47 4.25 -58.92
C PRO A 602 20.66 3.10 -59.53
N THR A 603 19.80 3.39 -60.49
CA THR A 603 18.91 2.39 -61.10
C THR A 603 19.68 1.18 -61.66
N GLY A 604 19.24 -0.03 -61.32
CA GLY A 604 19.80 -1.27 -61.85
C GLY A 604 21.10 -1.74 -61.19
N THR A 605 21.56 -1.10 -60.10
CA THR A 605 22.69 -1.59 -59.30
C THR A 605 22.23 -2.36 -58.06
N PRO A 606 22.94 -3.42 -57.62
CA PRO A 606 22.66 -4.07 -56.34
C PRO A 606 22.83 -3.11 -55.17
N VAL A 607 21.96 -3.23 -54.16
CA VAL A 607 21.94 -2.41 -52.93
C VAL A 607 22.17 -3.34 -51.74
N THR A 608 23.03 -2.95 -50.80
CA THR A 608 23.32 -3.74 -49.58
C THR A 608 23.10 -2.88 -48.35
N LEU A 609 22.31 -3.39 -47.41
CA LEU A 609 22.00 -2.76 -46.13
C LEU A 609 22.56 -3.63 -45.00
N ASP A 610 23.09 -3.00 -43.97
CA ASP A 610 23.44 -3.67 -42.73
C ASP A 610 22.26 -3.59 -41.77
N VAL A 611 21.33 -4.53 -41.92
CA VAL A 611 20.03 -4.51 -41.23
C VAL A 611 20.13 -4.72 -39.73
N LEU A 612 21.29 -5.17 -39.22
CA LEU A 612 21.47 -5.41 -37.78
C LEU A 612 22.11 -4.22 -37.04
N ASN A 613 22.43 -3.13 -37.73
CA ASN A 613 23.15 -1.99 -37.14
C ASN A 613 22.25 -1.12 -36.25
N ASN A 614 20.98 -1.01 -36.61
CA ASN A 614 19.93 -0.27 -35.90
C ASN A 614 19.04 -1.18 -35.04
N ASP A 615 19.22 -2.49 -35.11
CA ASP A 615 18.57 -3.45 -34.24
C ASP A 615 19.18 -3.45 -32.84
N THR A 616 18.35 -3.62 -31.83
CA THR A 616 18.76 -3.58 -30.42
C THR A 616 18.38 -4.85 -29.69
N ASP A 617 19.19 -5.20 -28.69
CA ASP A 617 19.06 -6.40 -27.89
C ASP A 617 19.75 -6.16 -26.54
N ASP A 618 19.32 -6.86 -25.49
CA ASP A 618 19.99 -6.84 -24.19
C ASP A 618 21.25 -7.74 -24.15
N GLY A 619 21.41 -8.60 -25.16
CA GLY A 619 22.58 -9.41 -25.43
C GLY A 619 23.26 -9.08 -26.77
N THR A 620 23.41 -10.10 -27.62
CA THR A 620 24.03 -10.01 -28.93
C THR A 620 23.17 -10.66 -30.00
N LEU A 621 22.87 -9.92 -31.05
CA LEU A 621 22.17 -10.44 -32.23
C LEU A 621 22.99 -11.51 -32.93
N ASN A 622 22.32 -12.56 -33.42
CA ASN A 622 22.91 -13.67 -34.15
C ASN A 622 22.69 -13.51 -35.66
N PRO A 623 23.70 -13.06 -36.45
CA PRO A 623 23.50 -12.74 -37.85
C PRO A 623 23.13 -13.92 -38.75
N ALA A 624 23.37 -15.16 -38.29
CA ALA A 624 23.01 -16.37 -39.03
C ALA A 624 21.50 -16.68 -38.96
N THR A 625 20.73 -15.92 -38.17
CA THR A 625 19.31 -16.14 -37.91
C THR A 625 18.38 -15.15 -38.60
N VAL A 626 18.92 -14.18 -39.35
CA VAL A 626 18.13 -13.27 -40.17
C VAL A 626 17.29 -14.06 -41.17
N ASP A 627 15.97 -13.93 -41.03
CA ASP A 627 14.96 -14.63 -41.81
C ASP A 627 14.17 -13.65 -42.67
N LEU A 628 14.33 -13.75 -44.00
CA LEU A 628 13.69 -12.83 -44.97
C LEU A 628 12.23 -13.20 -45.31
N ASP A 629 11.71 -14.31 -44.79
CA ASP A 629 10.28 -14.65 -44.92
C ASP A 629 9.76 -15.30 -43.63
N PRO A 630 9.54 -14.52 -42.55
CA PRO A 630 9.11 -15.03 -41.25
C PRO A 630 7.78 -15.81 -41.28
N THR A 631 7.02 -15.73 -42.39
CA THR A 631 5.77 -16.47 -42.58
C THR A 631 5.98 -17.91 -43.02
N THR A 632 7.17 -18.25 -43.50
CA THR A 632 7.55 -19.60 -43.94
C THR A 632 8.37 -20.30 -42.84
N PRO A 633 8.02 -21.52 -42.41
CA PRO A 633 8.75 -22.20 -41.34
C PRO A 633 10.24 -22.47 -41.65
N GLY A 634 11.13 -21.98 -40.78
CA GLY A 634 12.59 -22.11 -40.87
C GLY A 634 13.26 -20.78 -41.22
N ILE A 635 14.58 -20.69 -41.25
CA ILE A 635 15.29 -19.44 -41.62
C ILE A 635 15.43 -19.35 -43.15
N GLN A 636 14.94 -18.28 -43.79
CA GLN A 636 15.11 -18.00 -45.21
C GLN A 636 16.19 -16.94 -45.45
N SER A 637 17.40 -17.38 -45.76
CA SER A 637 18.52 -16.48 -46.09
C SER A 637 18.49 -15.93 -47.53
N GLU A 638 17.45 -16.25 -48.31
CA GLU A 638 17.29 -15.83 -49.71
C GLU A 638 15.81 -15.77 -50.11
N LEU A 639 15.39 -14.64 -50.70
CA LEU A 639 14.01 -14.42 -51.17
C LEU A 639 14.04 -13.84 -52.60
N SER A 640 13.34 -14.47 -53.54
CA SER A 640 13.25 -14.00 -54.94
C SER A 640 11.87 -13.41 -55.24
N VAL A 641 11.82 -12.16 -55.72
CA VAL A 641 10.58 -11.48 -56.10
C VAL A 641 10.48 -11.45 -57.64
N PRO A 642 9.54 -12.18 -58.25
CA PRO A 642 9.46 -12.31 -59.70
C PRO A 642 9.32 -10.97 -60.44
N GLY A 643 10.18 -10.74 -61.44
CA GLY A 643 10.16 -9.52 -62.26
C GLY A 643 10.82 -8.30 -61.62
N GLN A 644 11.40 -8.45 -60.41
CA GLN A 644 12.09 -7.39 -59.69
C GLN A 644 13.54 -7.74 -59.39
N GLY A 645 13.79 -8.85 -58.68
CA GLY A 645 15.15 -9.22 -58.25
C GLY A 645 15.21 -10.25 -57.12
N THR A 646 16.36 -10.35 -56.46
CA THR A 646 16.62 -11.30 -55.37
C THR A 646 17.26 -10.63 -54.17
N TRP A 647 16.71 -10.89 -52.98
CA TRP A 647 17.24 -10.53 -51.67
C TRP A 647 18.07 -11.69 -51.09
N ARG A 648 19.22 -11.40 -50.48
CA ARG A 648 20.12 -12.42 -49.91
C ARG A 648 20.84 -11.91 -48.67
N VAL A 649 20.88 -12.71 -47.62
CA VAL A 649 21.61 -12.44 -46.36
C VAL A 649 23.05 -12.93 -46.47
N ASP A 650 24.01 -12.14 -45.98
CA ASP A 650 25.35 -12.64 -45.62
C ASP A 650 25.32 -13.25 -44.20
N LEU A 651 25.40 -14.58 -44.11
CA LEU A 651 25.28 -15.30 -42.83
C LEU A 651 26.38 -15.00 -41.80
N THR A 652 27.42 -14.25 -42.18
CA THR A 652 28.50 -13.84 -41.27
C THR A 652 28.22 -12.49 -40.64
N THR A 653 27.61 -11.57 -41.41
CA THR A 653 27.42 -10.17 -41.02
C THR A 653 25.97 -9.77 -40.82
N GLY A 654 25.00 -10.55 -41.31
CA GLY A 654 23.56 -10.23 -41.24
C GLY A 654 23.09 -9.28 -42.33
N ALA A 655 24.00 -8.51 -42.93
CA ALA A 655 23.72 -7.62 -44.05
C ALA A 655 22.93 -8.30 -45.19
N VAL A 656 21.95 -7.56 -45.72
CA VAL A 656 21.03 -8.01 -46.77
C VAL A 656 21.31 -7.27 -48.07
N THR A 657 21.47 -8.02 -49.16
CA THR A 657 21.66 -7.45 -50.51
C THR A 657 20.46 -7.71 -51.40
N PHE A 658 19.88 -6.65 -51.98
CA PHE A 658 18.98 -6.75 -53.13
C PHE A 658 19.76 -6.67 -54.44
N THR A 659 19.53 -7.63 -55.34
CA THR A 659 20.09 -7.65 -56.70
C THR A 659 18.95 -7.55 -57.72
N PRO A 660 18.82 -6.43 -58.47
CA PRO A 660 17.75 -6.26 -59.45
C PRO A 660 17.91 -7.22 -60.64
N GLU A 661 16.77 -7.69 -61.18
CA GLU A 661 16.72 -8.41 -62.44
C GLU A 661 17.06 -7.45 -63.61
N SER A 662 17.65 -7.99 -64.68
CA SER A 662 18.03 -7.18 -65.85
C SER A 662 16.83 -6.43 -66.44
N GLY A 663 16.90 -5.09 -66.42
CA GLY A 663 15.87 -4.20 -66.98
C GLY A 663 14.82 -3.73 -65.97
N PHE A 664 14.94 -4.13 -64.70
CA PHE A 664 14.16 -3.53 -63.61
C PHE A 664 14.70 -2.14 -63.28
N THR A 665 13.81 -1.14 -63.24
CA THR A 665 14.16 0.28 -63.04
C THR A 665 13.32 1.00 -62.00
N GLY A 666 12.40 0.29 -61.32
CA GLY A 666 11.58 0.85 -60.24
C GLY A 666 12.07 0.38 -58.88
N ASP A 667 11.30 0.68 -57.84
CA ASP A 667 11.61 0.30 -56.46
C ASP A 667 11.13 -1.15 -56.20
N PRO A 668 11.98 -2.04 -55.65
CA PRO A 668 11.58 -3.40 -55.30
C PRO A 668 10.49 -3.38 -54.23
N THR A 669 9.69 -4.46 -54.19
CA THR A 669 8.71 -4.66 -53.12
C THR A 669 9.42 -4.84 -51.79
N ASP A 670 8.98 -4.08 -50.79
CA ASP A 670 9.43 -4.22 -49.40
C ASP A 670 9.23 -5.65 -48.90
N ILE A 671 10.20 -6.11 -48.12
CA ILE A 671 10.17 -7.42 -47.49
C ILE A 671 10.24 -7.25 -45.98
N THR A 672 9.77 -8.24 -45.24
CA THR A 672 9.92 -8.26 -43.78
C THR A 672 11.03 -9.21 -43.38
N TYR A 673 11.73 -8.93 -42.28
CA TYR A 673 12.67 -9.84 -41.68
C TYR A 673 12.48 -9.96 -40.16
N THR A 674 12.96 -11.06 -39.60
CA THR A 674 13.19 -11.23 -38.16
C THR A 674 14.62 -11.66 -37.90
N VAL A 675 15.11 -11.45 -36.69
CA VAL A 675 16.42 -11.93 -36.22
C VAL A 675 16.29 -12.54 -34.83
N GLN A 676 17.19 -13.45 -34.48
CA GLN A 676 17.32 -13.99 -33.14
C GLN A 676 18.57 -13.46 -32.44
N ASP A 677 18.50 -13.38 -31.13
CA ASP A 677 19.64 -13.11 -30.25
C ASP A 677 20.47 -14.40 -29.98
N ASN A 678 21.45 -14.29 -29.07
CA ASN A 678 22.21 -15.43 -28.58
C ASN A 678 21.43 -16.34 -27.62
N ASP A 679 20.27 -15.89 -27.15
CA ASP A 679 19.42 -16.58 -26.18
C ASP A 679 18.28 -17.37 -26.88
N GLY A 680 18.16 -17.23 -28.20
CA GLY A 680 17.25 -17.93 -29.07
C GLY A 680 15.86 -17.30 -29.17
N LEU A 681 15.66 -16.09 -28.64
CA LEU A 681 14.42 -15.33 -28.78
C LEU A 681 14.40 -14.67 -30.16
N THR A 682 13.20 -14.54 -30.74
CA THR A 682 13.03 -14.00 -32.10
C THR A 682 12.34 -12.64 -32.02
N SER A 683 12.85 -11.68 -32.78
CA SER A 683 12.28 -10.33 -32.87
C SER A 683 10.86 -10.34 -33.44
N ALA A 684 10.12 -9.25 -33.19
CA ALA A 684 9.00 -8.89 -34.05
C ALA A 684 9.51 -8.62 -35.49
N PRO A 685 8.68 -8.80 -36.54
CA PRO A 685 9.09 -8.52 -37.90
C PRO A 685 9.30 -7.02 -38.15
N ALA A 686 10.43 -6.66 -38.76
CA ALA A 686 10.73 -5.33 -39.30
C ALA A 686 10.76 -5.37 -40.83
N THR A 687 10.75 -4.22 -41.49
CA THR A 687 10.72 -4.08 -42.95
C THR A 687 12.06 -3.64 -43.53
N ILE A 688 12.35 -4.04 -44.77
CA ILE A 688 13.50 -3.57 -45.56
C ILE A 688 12.97 -2.93 -46.84
N SER A 689 13.29 -1.65 -47.03
CA SER A 689 12.91 -0.83 -48.18
C SER A 689 14.11 -0.31 -48.97
N VAL A 690 13.99 -0.26 -50.30
CA VAL A 690 15.03 0.24 -51.21
C VAL A 690 14.41 1.16 -52.25
N ASP A 691 14.88 2.40 -52.33
CA ASP A 691 14.44 3.37 -53.33
C ASP A 691 15.54 3.67 -54.35
N TYR A 692 15.22 3.55 -55.63
CA TYR A 692 16.05 3.95 -56.75
C TYR A 692 15.74 5.38 -57.20
N ILE A 693 16.75 6.11 -57.65
CA ILE A 693 16.57 7.46 -58.21
C ILE A 693 15.69 7.38 -59.46
N GLN A 694 14.55 8.06 -59.43
CA GLN A 694 13.66 8.26 -60.58
C GLN A 694 14.18 9.42 -61.45
N GLN A 695 14.22 9.26 -62.78
CA GLN A 695 14.62 10.34 -63.69
C GLN A 695 13.49 11.38 -63.84
N THR A 696 13.79 12.66 -63.61
CA THR A 696 12.86 13.78 -63.83
C THR A 696 12.83 14.22 -65.31
N LEU A 697 11.66 14.58 -65.83
CA LEU A 697 11.50 15.19 -67.17
C LEU A 697 11.81 16.70 -67.09
N PRO A 698 12.40 17.32 -68.14
CA PRO A 698 12.69 18.75 -68.15
C PRO A 698 11.41 19.59 -68.12
N VAL A 699 11.39 20.67 -67.34
CA VAL A 699 10.26 21.60 -67.21
C VAL A 699 10.59 22.95 -67.85
N VAL A 700 9.71 23.44 -68.72
CA VAL A 700 9.79 24.81 -69.28
C VAL A 700 8.58 25.65 -68.90
N THR A 701 8.79 26.95 -68.78
CA THR A 701 7.88 27.96 -68.23
C THR A 701 7.44 28.96 -69.30
N ASP A 702 6.27 29.58 -69.10
CA ASP A 702 5.73 30.54 -70.06
C ASP A 702 6.59 31.82 -70.12
N ASP A 703 6.77 32.35 -71.34
CA ASP A 703 7.59 33.52 -71.63
C ASP A 703 6.73 34.69 -72.08
N SER A 704 6.96 35.87 -71.51
CA SER A 704 6.30 37.08 -71.97
C SER A 704 7.25 38.26 -72.09
N SER A 705 6.98 39.12 -73.07
CA SER A 705 7.63 40.42 -73.20
C SER A 705 6.56 41.49 -73.35
N THR A 706 6.39 42.30 -72.31
CA THR A 706 5.46 43.43 -72.34
C THR A 706 6.16 44.72 -72.73
N ASP A 707 5.39 45.78 -72.92
CA ASP A 707 5.87 47.14 -73.09
C ASP A 707 6.69 47.44 -74.35
N ASN A 708 6.48 46.66 -75.42
CA ASN A 708 7.23 46.82 -76.64
C ASN A 708 6.80 48.07 -77.44
N ALA A 709 7.68 48.56 -78.31
CA ALA A 709 7.36 49.64 -79.24
C ALA A 709 6.69 49.11 -80.51
N ILE A 710 5.50 49.64 -80.86
CA ILE A 710 4.71 49.17 -82.01
C ILE A 710 5.55 49.05 -83.29
N GLY A 711 5.54 47.86 -83.89
CA GLY A 711 6.18 47.58 -85.18
C GLY A 711 7.68 47.28 -85.12
N THR A 712 8.28 47.12 -83.93
CA THR A 712 9.65 46.64 -83.78
C THR A 712 9.71 45.13 -83.56
N PRO A 713 10.71 44.41 -84.10
CA PRO A 713 10.97 43.03 -83.72
C PRO A 713 11.25 42.90 -82.22
N VAL A 714 10.76 41.83 -81.60
CA VAL A 714 10.92 41.52 -80.17
C VAL A 714 11.65 40.19 -80.05
N THR A 715 12.66 40.11 -79.17
CA THR A 715 13.44 38.89 -78.94
C THR A 715 13.41 38.53 -77.47
N LEU A 716 13.05 37.29 -77.16
CA LEU A 716 12.96 36.74 -75.82
C LEU A 716 13.99 35.61 -75.67
N ASP A 717 14.60 35.53 -74.49
CA ASP A 717 15.40 34.38 -74.10
C ASP A 717 14.51 33.35 -73.42
N VAL A 718 13.86 32.51 -74.23
CA VAL A 718 12.82 31.57 -73.79
C VAL A 718 13.35 30.39 -72.97
N LEU A 719 14.66 30.31 -72.76
CA LEU A 719 15.27 29.27 -71.90
C LEU A 719 15.79 29.88 -70.59
N GLY A 720 15.68 31.20 -70.41
CA GLY A 720 16.35 31.92 -69.34
C GLY A 720 15.64 31.86 -67.99
N ASN A 721 14.32 31.75 -68.00
CA ASN A 721 13.42 31.62 -66.85
C ASN A 721 13.15 30.17 -66.43
N ASP A 722 13.62 29.19 -67.19
CA ASP A 722 13.37 27.78 -66.90
C ASP A 722 14.25 27.26 -65.76
N PRO A 723 13.68 26.52 -64.80
CA PRO A 723 14.39 26.00 -63.63
C PRO A 723 15.55 25.05 -64.00
N ASP A 724 15.46 24.40 -65.17
CA ASP A 724 16.42 23.40 -65.64
C ASP A 724 17.38 23.91 -66.73
N ASN A 725 17.47 25.24 -66.93
CA ASN A 725 18.11 25.88 -68.10
C ASN A 725 19.53 25.37 -68.46
N SER A 726 20.30 24.91 -67.49
CA SER A 726 21.65 24.39 -67.68
C SER A 726 21.71 23.01 -68.37
N ASN A 727 20.60 22.25 -68.33
CA ASN A 727 20.47 20.93 -68.94
C ASN A 727 19.66 20.94 -70.24
N LEU A 728 19.06 22.08 -70.62
CA LEU A 728 18.29 22.21 -71.86
C LEU A 728 19.20 22.37 -73.08
N ASN A 729 18.83 21.75 -74.20
CA ASN A 729 19.55 21.82 -75.46
C ASN A 729 18.92 22.87 -76.40
N PRO A 730 19.54 24.05 -76.58
CA PRO A 730 18.93 25.15 -77.34
C PRO A 730 18.70 24.86 -78.83
N ALA A 731 19.34 23.82 -79.38
CA ALA A 731 19.14 23.40 -80.77
C ALA A 731 17.83 22.61 -80.98
N THR A 732 17.11 22.31 -79.90
CA THR A 732 15.91 21.46 -79.90
C THR A 732 14.62 22.23 -79.63
N VAL A 733 14.68 23.55 -79.49
CA VAL A 733 13.48 24.40 -79.37
C VAL A 733 12.61 24.25 -80.61
N ASP A 734 11.38 23.81 -80.39
CA ASP A 734 10.38 23.51 -81.42
C ASP A 734 9.16 24.44 -81.25
N LEU A 735 8.94 25.33 -82.21
CA LEU A 735 7.86 26.34 -82.19
C LEU A 735 6.49 25.80 -82.65
N ASP A 736 6.39 24.55 -83.09
CA ASP A 736 5.12 23.90 -83.40
C ASP A 736 5.13 22.43 -82.97
N PRO A 737 5.05 22.14 -81.66
CA PRO A 737 5.12 20.77 -81.13
C PRO A 737 4.05 19.81 -81.69
N SER A 738 3.02 20.34 -82.36
CA SER A 738 1.97 19.55 -83.01
C SER A 738 2.39 18.96 -84.36
N THR A 739 3.47 19.47 -84.96
CA THR A 739 4.00 19.03 -86.25
C THR A 739 5.26 18.16 -86.05
N PRO A 740 5.35 16.96 -86.65
CA PRO A 740 6.53 16.10 -86.44
C PRO A 740 7.84 16.70 -86.94
N GLY A 741 8.83 16.82 -86.04
CA GLY A 741 10.17 17.36 -86.30
C GLY A 741 10.45 18.58 -85.42
N ILE A 742 11.62 19.23 -85.53
CA ILE A 742 11.90 20.50 -84.83
C ILE A 742 11.59 21.66 -85.79
N GLN A 743 10.69 22.57 -85.43
CA GLN A 743 10.34 23.77 -86.20
C GLN A 743 11.02 25.00 -85.62
N THR A 744 12.02 25.51 -86.32
CA THR A 744 12.78 26.71 -85.91
C THR A 744 12.21 28.01 -86.46
N GLU A 745 11.14 27.96 -87.27
CA GLU A 745 10.43 29.12 -87.82
C GLU A 745 8.94 28.85 -87.89
N LEU A 746 8.12 29.82 -87.49
CA LEU A 746 6.66 29.78 -87.57
C LEU A 746 6.12 31.12 -88.09
N SER A 747 5.38 31.09 -89.21
CA SER A 747 4.78 32.30 -89.80
C SER A 747 3.30 32.38 -89.46
N VAL A 748 2.88 33.50 -88.87
CA VAL A 748 1.47 33.80 -88.56
C VAL A 748 0.95 34.82 -89.58
N PRO A 749 0.05 34.42 -90.50
CA PRO A 749 -0.38 35.28 -91.60
C PRO A 749 -1.06 36.58 -91.14
N GLY A 750 -0.55 37.72 -91.61
CA GLY A 750 -1.08 39.05 -91.26
C GLY A 750 -0.51 39.65 -89.98
N GLU A 751 0.38 38.93 -89.30
CA GLU A 751 1.01 39.36 -88.04
C GLU A 751 2.53 39.44 -88.16
N GLY A 752 3.21 38.33 -88.49
CA GLY A 752 4.66 38.28 -88.55
C GLY A 752 5.27 36.87 -88.60
N ILE A 753 6.57 36.77 -88.32
CA ILE A 753 7.35 35.52 -88.29
C ILE A 753 8.04 35.37 -86.94
N TRP A 754 7.86 34.22 -86.31
CA TRP A 754 8.64 33.73 -85.16
C TRP A 754 9.83 32.90 -85.64
N SER A 755 11.00 33.08 -85.05
CA SER A 755 12.23 32.36 -85.43
C SER A 755 13.11 32.06 -84.22
N VAL A 756 13.71 30.88 -84.18
CA VAL A 756 14.63 30.43 -83.12
C VAL A 756 16.08 30.69 -83.53
N ASN A 757 16.91 31.17 -82.61
CA ASN A 757 18.35 31.12 -82.74
C ASN A 757 18.88 29.76 -82.24
N PRO A 758 19.35 28.85 -83.11
CA PRO A 758 19.71 27.48 -82.72
C PRO A 758 20.97 27.37 -81.85
N THR A 759 21.69 28.48 -81.63
CA THR A 759 22.86 28.52 -80.74
C THR A 759 22.49 28.96 -79.33
N THR A 760 21.44 29.77 -79.17
CA THR A 760 21.06 30.38 -77.89
C THR A 760 19.66 30.00 -77.42
N GLY A 761 18.82 29.39 -78.26
CA GLY A 761 17.43 29.06 -77.94
C GLY A 761 16.48 30.25 -78.04
N ALA A 762 16.98 31.47 -77.86
CA ALA A 762 16.21 32.71 -77.97
C ALA A 762 15.30 32.79 -79.21
N VAL A 763 14.07 33.26 -79.01
CA VAL A 763 13.03 33.36 -80.02
C VAL A 763 12.76 34.82 -80.37
N THR A 764 12.70 35.13 -81.66
CA THR A 764 12.41 36.47 -82.18
C THR A 764 11.10 36.49 -82.95
N PHE A 765 10.18 37.38 -82.57
CA PHE A 765 9.04 37.79 -83.39
C PHE A 765 9.41 39.00 -84.26
N THR A 766 9.22 38.88 -85.57
CA THR A 766 9.37 39.99 -86.53
C THR A 766 8.02 40.35 -87.12
N PRO A 767 7.44 41.53 -86.79
CA PRO A 767 6.12 41.91 -87.29
C PRO A 767 6.14 42.17 -88.80
N GLU A 768 5.05 41.81 -89.47
CA GLU A 768 4.80 42.19 -90.86
C GLU A 768 4.59 43.71 -90.96
N SER A 769 5.01 44.31 -92.07
CA SER A 769 4.90 45.76 -92.29
C SER A 769 3.45 46.25 -92.16
N GLY A 770 3.17 47.02 -91.11
CA GLY A 770 1.85 47.61 -90.84
C GLY A 770 1.05 46.91 -89.74
N PHE A 771 1.59 45.86 -89.12
CA PHE A 771 1.04 45.25 -87.91
C PHE A 771 1.20 46.21 -86.71
N THR A 772 0.13 46.42 -85.94
CA THR A 772 0.10 47.38 -84.81
C THR A 772 -0.59 46.86 -83.55
N GLY A 773 -0.95 45.57 -83.52
CA GLY A 773 -1.50 44.93 -82.33
C GLY A 773 -0.49 43.96 -81.73
N ASP A 774 -0.92 43.21 -80.73
CA ASP A 774 -0.12 42.16 -80.09
C ASP A 774 -0.18 40.88 -80.96
N PRO A 775 0.95 40.23 -81.28
CA PRO A 775 0.94 38.99 -82.05
C PRO A 775 0.25 37.85 -81.30
N THR A 776 -0.27 36.88 -82.06
CA THR A 776 -0.84 35.66 -81.51
C THR A 776 0.22 34.87 -80.75
N ASP A 777 -0.11 34.48 -79.52
CA ASP A 777 0.72 33.60 -78.70
C ASP A 777 0.99 32.27 -79.40
N ILE A 778 2.21 31.76 -79.24
CA ILE A 778 2.63 30.47 -79.80
C ILE A 778 3.09 29.54 -78.68
N THR A 779 3.01 28.23 -78.90
CA THR A 779 3.50 27.21 -77.96
C THR A 779 4.83 26.64 -78.42
N TYR A 780 5.73 26.29 -77.50
CA TYR A 780 6.98 25.63 -77.80
C TYR A 780 7.30 24.47 -76.84
N THR A 781 8.24 23.61 -77.23
CA THR A 781 8.87 22.58 -76.39
C THR A 781 10.38 22.54 -76.64
N VAL A 782 11.15 21.97 -75.71
CA VAL A 782 12.60 21.77 -75.85
C VAL A 782 13.00 20.41 -75.26
N GLN A 783 14.18 19.90 -75.62
CA GLN A 783 14.75 18.69 -75.05
C GLN A 783 15.92 18.99 -74.12
N ASP A 784 16.13 18.15 -73.12
CA ASP A 784 17.36 18.15 -72.34
C ASP A 784 18.53 17.50 -73.11
N ASN A 785 19.72 17.46 -72.50
CA ASN A 785 20.90 16.82 -73.09
C ASN A 785 20.80 15.28 -73.17
N ASP A 786 19.85 14.67 -72.46
CA ASP A 786 19.59 13.24 -72.44
C ASP A 786 18.51 12.81 -73.46
N GLY A 787 17.86 13.78 -74.10
CA GLY A 787 16.90 13.60 -75.20
C GLY A 787 15.44 13.53 -74.77
N GLN A 788 15.14 13.85 -73.51
CA GLN A 788 13.79 13.89 -72.97
C GLN A 788 13.12 15.22 -73.34
N THR A 789 11.84 15.19 -73.73
CA THR A 789 11.10 16.38 -74.18
C THR A 789 10.32 17.01 -73.03
N SER A 790 10.32 18.33 -72.95
CA SER A 790 9.64 19.10 -71.90
C SER A 790 8.12 19.09 -72.02
N ASN A 791 7.44 19.64 -71.00
CA ASN A 791 6.06 20.12 -71.16
C ASN A 791 5.99 21.26 -72.21
N PRO A 792 4.83 21.50 -72.85
CA PRO A 792 4.63 22.70 -73.68
C PRO A 792 4.54 23.97 -72.82
N ALA A 793 5.13 25.06 -73.31
CA ALA A 793 5.01 26.41 -72.75
C ALA A 793 4.61 27.42 -73.84
N THR A 794 4.16 28.62 -73.45
CA THR A 794 3.66 29.68 -74.33
C THR A 794 4.61 30.87 -74.41
N ILE A 795 4.62 31.58 -75.54
CA ILE A 795 5.37 32.83 -75.75
C ILE A 795 4.38 33.94 -76.12
N SER A 796 4.37 35.02 -75.32
CA SER A 796 3.49 36.20 -75.46
C SER A 796 4.27 37.51 -75.64
N VAL A 797 3.75 38.43 -76.45
CA VAL A 797 4.37 39.75 -76.70
C VAL A 797 3.32 40.85 -76.70
N ASP A 798 3.46 41.86 -75.83
CA ASP A 798 2.54 43.01 -75.75
C ASP A 798 3.22 44.34 -76.13
N TYR A 799 2.49 45.23 -76.81
CA TYR A 799 2.91 46.61 -77.13
C TYR A 799 2.17 47.65 -76.23
N THR A 800 2.87 48.54 -75.50
CA THR A 800 2.26 49.35 -74.42
C THR A 800 1.43 50.59 -74.75
N GLN A 801 0.43 50.85 -73.87
CA GLN A 801 -0.09 52.18 -73.44
C GLN A 801 -0.41 52.18 -71.91
N THR A 802 0.00 53.15 -71.07
CA THR A 802 -0.01 53.01 -69.58
C THR A 802 -0.51 54.17 -68.67
N SER A 803 -0.97 53.84 -67.43
CA SER A 803 -1.02 54.61 -66.12
C SER A 803 -1.39 53.71 -64.87
N PRO A 804 -0.98 53.97 -63.58
CA PRO A 804 -1.13 53.07 -62.38
C PRO A 804 -1.94 53.57 -61.10
N ILE A 805 -2.08 52.74 -60.01
CA ILE A 805 -2.85 52.90 -58.70
C ILE A 805 -2.04 52.40 -57.43
N ALA A 806 -2.39 52.79 -56.17
CA ALA A 806 -1.73 52.54 -54.84
C ALA A 806 -2.63 51.88 -53.73
N SER A 807 -2.08 51.54 -52.52
CA SER A 807 -2.69 50.81 -51.34
C SER A 807 -2.66 51.60 -49.99
N PRO A 808 -3.45 51.25 -48.92
CA PRO A 808 -3.56 51.99 -47.63
C PRO A 808 -2.75 51.39 -46.42
N ASP A 809 -2.60 52.17 -45.33
CA ASP A 809 -1.73 51.97 -44.14
C ASP A 809 -2.54 51.62 -42.83
N THR A 810 -2.05 50.74 -41.93
CA THR A 810 -2.66 50.20 -40.66
C THR A 810 -1.88 50.63 -39.38
N ASP A 811 -2.55 50.57 -38.21
CA ASP A 811 -2.16 51.07 -36.85
C ASP A 811 -3.04 50.31 -35.83
N THR A 812 -2.56 49.18 -35.29
CA THR A 812 -3.35 48.15 -34.57
C THR A 812 -3.70 48.56 -33.13
N ASP A 813 -2.70 48.86 -32.31
CA ASP A 813 -2.86 49.29 -30.90
C ASP A 813 -3.38 50.73 -30.72
N GLY A 814 -3.34 51.55 -31.78
CA GLY A 814 -3.79 52.93 -31.77
C GLY A 814 -2.89 53.92 -31.02
N ASP A 815 -1.61 53.61 -30.82
CA ASP A 815 -0.63 54.48 -30.17
C ASP A 815 -0.25 55.70 -31.04
N GLY A 816 -0.49 55.60 -32.36
CA GLY A 816 -0.27 56.61 -33.39
C GLY A 816 1.05 56.50 -34.18
N VAL A 817 1.80 55.42 -33.98
CA VAL A 817 2.78 54.84 -34.90
C VAL A 817 2.00 53.90 -35.86
N LEU A 818 2.57 53.56 -37.02
CA LEU A 818 1.90 52.65 -37.96
C LEU A 818 2.61 51.32 -37.82
N ASP A 819 1.92 50.18 -37.94
CA ASP A 819 2.52 48.85 -37.76
C ASP A 819 3.84 48.68 -38.55
N THR A 820 3.87 49.20 -39.78
CA THR A 820 5.08 49.15 -40.63
C THR A 820 6.31 49.92 -40.13
N ASP A 821 6.12 50.83 -39.18
CA ASP A 821 7.12 51.69 -38.53
C ASP A 821 7.20 51.42 -37.00
N ASP A 822 6.34 50.56 -36.45
CA ASP A 822 6.36 50.08 -35.06
C ASP A 822 7.35 48.91 -34.89
N ILE A 823 7.71 48.57 -33.65
CA ILE A 823 8.51 47.39 -33.32
C ILE A 823 7.85 46.50 -32.25
N ASP A 824 6.66 46.87 -31.80
CA ASP A 824 5.77 46.21 -30.83
C ASP A 824 4.35 46.64 -31.21
N ASP A 825 3.79 45.96 -32.22
CA ASP A 825 2.57 46.34 -32.95
C ASP A 825 1.26 46.26 -32.09
N ASP A 826 1.28 45.58 -30.94
CA ASP A 826 0.16 45.41 -29.99
C ASP A 826 0.40 46.07 -28.61
N ASN A 827 1.63 46.52 -28.33
CA ASN A 827 2.03 47.24 -27.11
C ASN A 827 1.90 46.41 -25.82
N ASP A 828 2.02 45.09 -25.91
CA ASP A 828 2.04 44.16 -24.78
C ASP A 828 3.40 44.18 -24.02
N GLY A 829 4.43 44.79 -24.62
CA GLY A 829 5.76 44.94 -24.06
C GLY A 829 6.77 43.87 -24.47
N ILE A 830 6.39 42.97 -25.36
CA ILE A 830 7.23 42.08 -26.15
C ILE A 830 7.57 42.80 -27.47
N LEU A 831 8.45 42.25 -28.32
CA LEU A 831 8.82 42.88 -29.59
C LEU A 831 8.39 41.95 -30.72
N ASP A 832 7.97 42.50 -31.87
CA ASP A 832 7.56 41.69 -33.04
C ASP A 832 8.64 40.68 -33.48
N VAL A 833 9.91 40.99 -33.20
CA VAL A 833 11.05 40.12 -33.55
C VAL A 833 11.19 38.92 -32.61
N ASP A 834 10.73 39.05 -31.38
CA ASP A 834 10.69 38.00 -30.36
C ASP A 834 9.41 37.15 -30.53
N GLU A 835 8.34 37.71 -31.11
CA GLU A 835 7.10 37.01 -31.53
C GLU A 835 7.15 36.39 -32.93
N GLY A 836 8.25 36.51 -33.66
CA GLY A 836 8.43 35.78 -34.93
C GLY A 836 8.06 36.52 -36.22
N ASP A 837 8.21 37.85 -36.25
CA ASP A 837 8.23 38.73 -37.43
C ASP A 837 6.92 38.89 -38.25
N GLY A 838 5.77 38.74 -37.58
CA GLY A 838 4.45 39.08 -38.09
C GLY A 838 3.81 38.04 -39.02
N ASN A 839 4.35 36.81 -39.07
CA ASN A 839 3.71 35.66 -39.73
C ASN A 839 3.58 34.42 -38.84
N LEU A 840 4.15 34.45 -37.63
CA LEU A 840 3.88 33.42 -36.62
C LEU A 840 2.46 33.63 -36.10
N ASP A 841 1.78 32.52 -35.84
CA ASP A 841 0.37 32.41 -35.47
C ASP A 841 0.32 31.10 -34.67
N THR A 842 0.59 31.21 -33.36
CA THR A 842 0.91 30.10 -32.46
C THR A 842 -0.32 29.26 -32.12
N ASP A 843 -1.47 29.89 -31.93
CA ASP A 843 -2.75 29.22 -31.68
C ASP A 843 -3.52 28.84 -32.97
N GLY A 844 -3.18 29.45 -34.10
CA GLY A 844 -3.78 29.18 -35.41
C GLY A 844 -5.13 29.85 -35.64
N ASP A 845 -5.49 30.88 -34.87
CA ASP A 845 -6.76 31.59 -35.00
C ASP A 845 -6.78 32.58 -36.18
N GLY A 846 -5.60 32.93 -36.70
CA GLY A 846 -5.38 33.81 -37.84
C GLY A 846 -5.03 35.26 -37.51
N VAL A 847 -4.86 35.59 -36.23
CA VAL A 847 -4.16 36.78 -35.73
C VAL A 847 -2.68 36.42 -35.57
N PRO A 848 -1.74 37.16 -36.20
CA PRO A 848 -0.32 36.92 -35.96
C PRO A 848 0.06 37.26 -34.52
N ASP A 849 0.99 36.51 -33.92
CA ASP A 849 1.42 36.70 -32.52
C ASP A 849 1.80 38.15 -32.20
N SER A 850 2.43 38.88 -33.11
CA SER A 850 2.78 40.30 -32.92
C SER A 850 1.60 41.28 -33.05
N LEU A 851 0.38 40.78 -33.05
CA LEU A 851 -0.87 41.53 -33.08
C LEU A 851 -1.88 40.92 -32.10
N ASP A 852 -1.44 39.97 -31.30
CA ASP A 852 -2.22 39.12 -30.40
C ASP A 852 -1.85 39.49 -28.95
N LEU A 853 -2.77 39.30 -28.00
CA LEU A 853 -2.52 39.63 -26.59
C LEU A 853 -2.50 38.35 -25.70
N ASP A 854 -2.72 37.18 -26.30
CA ASP A 854 -2.79 35.83 -25.71
C ASP A 854 -2.42 34.81 -26.81
N ALA A 855 -1.16 34.83 -27.24
CA ALA A 855 -0.70 34.23 -28.51
C ALA A 855 -0.83 32.70 -28.58
N ASP A 856 -0.86 32.00 -27.44
CA ASP A 856 -1.10 30.55 -27.39
C ASP A 856 -2.55 30.16 -27.03
N ASN A 857 -3.33 31.14 -26.57
CA ASN A 857 -4.76 31.09 -26.24
C ASN A 857 -5.08 30.18 -25.05
N ASP A 858 -4.20 30.15 -24.05
CA ASP A 858 -4.38 29.48 -22.77
C ASP A 858 -5.20 30.35 -21.77
N GLY A 859 -5.39 31.63 -22.11
CA GLY A 859 -6.17 32.60 -21.36
C GLY A 859 -5.39 33.39 -20.31
N ILE A 860 -4.09 33.17 -20.15
CA ILE A 860 -3.15 34.10 -19.53
C ILE A 860 -2.91 35.24 -20.56
N LEU A 861 -1.93 36.11 -20.38
CA LEU A 861 -1.75 37.27 -21.25
C LEU A 861 -0.25 37.36 -21.49
N ASP A 862 0.16 37.63 -22.72
CA ASP A 862 1.56 37.61 -23.12
C ASP A 862 2.44 38.51 -22.22
N VAL A 863 1.94 39.71 -21.93
CA VAL A 863 2.55 40.66 -20.96
C VAL A 863 2.77 40.07 -19.56
N GLN A 864 1.95 39.12 -19.11
CA GLN A 864 2.06 38.45 -17.81
C GLN A 864 3.07 37.31 -17.84
N GLU A 865 3.03 36.48 -18.88
CA GLU A 865 3.93 35.35 -19.10
C GLU A 865 5.37 35.81 -19.34
N ALA A 866 5.56 36.88 -20.12
CA ALA A 866 6.85 37.53 -20.30
C ALA A 866 7.40 38.20 -19.01
N GLY A 867 6.63 38.18 -17.92
CA GLY A 867 7.06 38.69 -16.61
C GLY A 867 6.88 40.21 -16.43
N HIS A 868 6.11 40.85 -17.32
CA HIS A 868 5.80 42.28 -17.30
C HIS A 868 4.52 42.60 -16.49
N ASN A 869 4.29 41.86 -15.41
CA ASN A 869 3.15 41.99 -14.48
C ASN A 869 2.96 43.35 -13.73
N GLN A 870 3.91 44.29 -13.81
CA GLN A 870 3.85 45.55 -13.05
C GLN A 870 3.47 46.77 -13.90
N PRO A 871 3.90 46.85 -15.19
CA PRO A 871 3.45 47.91 -16.08
C PRO A 871 2.01 47.79 -16.59
N ASP A 872 1.38 46.61 -16.65
CA ASP A 872 -0.07 46.49 -16.92
C ASP A 872 -0.86 46.49 -15.60
N ALA A 873 -1.35 47.65 -15.14
CA ALA A 873 -2.05 47.74 -13.85
C ALA A 873 -3.57 47.52 -13.95
N ASN A 874 -4.11 47.53 -15.16
CA ASN A 874 -5.52 47.36 -15.50
C ASN A 874 -5.85 45.93 -15.92
N GLY A 875 -4.85 45.13 -16.30
CA GLY A 875 -5.01 43.75 -16.76
C GLY A 875 -5.70 43.70 -18.11
N ASP A 876 -5.37 44.62 -19.02
CA ASP A 876 -5.96 44.66 -20.36
C ASP A 876 -5.03 44.21 -21.48
N GLY A 877 -3.89 43.58 -21.13
CA GLY A 877 -2.93 43.05 -22.10
C GLY A 877 -1.93 44.10 -22.58
N ILE A 878 -2.19 45.38 -22.32
CA ILE A 878 -1.38 46.49 -22.84
C ILE A 878 -0.57 47.14 -21.71
N VAL A 879 0.69 47.45 -21.99
CA VAL A 879 1.57 48.12 -21.02
C VAL A 879 1.11 49.56 -20.73
N ASP A 880 0.82 49.89 -19.46
CA ASP A 880 0.46 51.26 -19.08
C ASP A 880 1.64 52.22 -19.24
N GLY A 881 1.54 53.18 -20.16
CA GLY A 881 2.55 54.21 -20.26
C GLY A 881 2.45 55.15 -21.45
N PRO A 882 3.38 56.11 -21.55
CA PRO A 882 3.69 56.73 -22.83
C PRO A 882 4.46 55.75 -23.72
N VAL A 883 4.08 55.72 -24.99
CA VAL A 883 4.79 54.97 -26.03
C VAL A 883 5.77 55.89 -26.77
N GLY A 884 6.94 55.34 -27.12
CA GLY A 884 8.04 56.04 -27.78
C GLY A 884 7.77 56.37 -29.25
N ALA A 885 8.74 56.99 -29.92
CA ALA A 885 8.63 57.21 -31.38
C ALA A 885 8.95 55.95 -32.22
N ASN A 886 9.37 54.90 -31.54
CA ASN A 886 9.61 53.56 -32.05
C ASN A 886 8.45 52.60 -31.73
N GLY A 887 7.37 53.08 -31.09
CA GLY A 887 6.17 52.28 -30.81
C GLY A 887 6.28 51.26 -29.67
N PHE A 888 7.49 51.02 -29.15
CA PHE A 888 7.69 50.25 -27.91
C PHE A 888 7.39 51.07 -26.61
N PRO A 889 6.75 50.51 -25.56
CA PRO A 889 6.40 51.24 -24.34
C PRO A 889 7.59 51.68 -23.48
N ASP A 890 7.65 52.97 -23.12
CA ASP A 890 8.74 53.55 -22.31
C ASP A 890 8.90 52.87 -20.93
N ALA A 891 7.84 52.21 -20.43
CA ALA A 891 7.80 51.59 -19.11
C ALA A 891 8.61 50.30 -19.03
N VAL A 892 8.73 49.57 -20.15
CA VAL A 892 9.47 48.31 -20.26
C VAL A 892 10.83 48.51 -20.94
N GLU A 893 11.16 49.71 -21.41
CA GLU A 893 12.47 50.03 -22.00
C GLU A 893 13.62 50.22 -20.99
N THR A 894 14.84 49.84 -21.40
CA THR A 894 16.05 50.14 -20.62
C THR A 894 16.30 51.65 -20.45
N THR A 895 16.01 52.43 -21.50
CA THR A 895 15.90 53.89 -21.50
C THR A 895 14.91 54.30 -22.57
N PRO A 896 14.13 55.39 -22.39
CA PRO A 896 13.21 55.88 -23.40
C PRO A 896 13.85 55.95 -24.79
N GLU A 897 13.11 55.46 -25.78
CA GLU A 897 13.43 55.35 -27.20
C GLU A 897 14.67 54.50 -27.52
N SER A 898 14.92 53.46 -26.72
CA SER A 898 16.04 52.54 -26.96
C SER A 898 15.71 51.42 -27.94
N GLY A 899 14.45 50.99 -28.01
CA GLY A 899 14.00 49.76 -28.65
C GLY A 899 14.67 48.53 -28.03
N VAL A 900 14.93 48.57 -26.71
CA VAL A 900 15.58 47.47 -25.99
C VAL A 900 14.81 47.20 -24.70
N PRO A 901 14.25 45.98 -24.55
CA PRO A 901 13.48 45.60 -23.37
C PRO A 901 14.36 45.51 -22.13
N SER A 902 13.79 45.88 -20.99
CA SER A 902 14.45 45.92 -19.69
C SER A 902 14.54 44.54 -19.01
N ILE A 903 13.66 43.63 -19.41
CA ILE A 903 13.60 42.22 -19.01
C ILE A 903 13.57 41.42 -20.33
N PRO A 904 14.37 40.36 -20.47
CA PRO A 904 14.23 39.45 -21.61
C PRO A 904 12.95 38.61 -21.48
N VAL A 905 12.41 38.14 -22.61
CA VAL A 905 11.36 37.12 -22.63
C VAL A 905 11.73 35.93 -21.75
N ILE A 906 10.73 35.39 -21.04
CA ILE A 906 10.88 34.25 -20.15
C ILE A 906 10.68 32.96 -20.97
N ASP A 907 11.46 31.94 -20.61
CA ASP A 907 11.45 30.57 -21.14
C ASP A 907 11.75 29.72 -19.89
N THR A 908 10.69 29.28 -19.23
CA THR A 908 10.70 28.73 -17.87
C THR A 908 11.31 27.33 -17.85
N ASP A 909 10.94 26.47 -18.79
CA ASP A 909 11.44 25.10 -18.89
C ASP A 909 12.75 24.96 -19.73
N GLY A 910 13.07 25.97 -20.55
CA GLY A 910 14.27 26.03 -21.37
C GLY A 910 14.20 25.22 -22.67
N ASP A 911 13.02 24.87 -23.16
CA ASP A 911 12.84 24.08 -24.38
C ASP A 911 13.05 24.88 -25.67
N GLY A 912 13.00 26.21 -25.55
CA GLY A 912 13.21 27.16 -26.64
C GLY A 912 11.93 27.79 -27.20
N SER A 913 10.76 27.46 -26.65
CA SER A 913 9.49 28.17 -26.80
C SER A 913 9.38 29.17 -25.65
N PRO A 914 9.19 30.48 -25.91
CA PRO A 914 8.92 31.44 -24.84
C PRO A 914 7.60 31.12 -24.13
N ASP A 915 7.47 31.45 -22.84
CA ASP A 915 6.29 31.11 -22.02
C ASP A 915 4.97 31.55 -22.69
N PHE A 916 4.92 32.76 -23.27
CA PHE A 916 3.73 33.31 -23.96
C PHE A 916 3.36 32.61 -25.30
N GLN A 917 4.13 31.59 -25.70
CA GLN A 917 3.88 30.77 -26.88
C GLN A 917 3.77 29.28 -26.51
N ASP A 918 3.71 28.95 -25.23
CA ASP A 918 3.84 27.60 -24.70
C ASP A 918 2.69 27.24 -23.75
N LEU A 919 1.88 26.25 -24.17
CA LEU A 919 0.68 25.80 -23.44
C LEU A 919 0.97 25.09 -22.10
N ASP A 920 2.24 24.83 -21.80
CA ASP A 920 2.74 24.18 -20.56
C ASP A 920 4.13 24.76 -20.23
N ALA A 921 4.17 26.02 -19.81
CA ALA A 921 5.40 26.83 -19.72
C ALA A 921 6.45 26.25 -18.74
N ASP A 922 6.03 25.44 -17.76
CA ASP A 922 6.92 24.77 -16.83
C ASP A 922 7.15 23.27 -17.13
N ASN A 923 6.44 22.75 -18.14
CA ASN A 923 6.52 21.40 -18.69
C ASN A 923 6.31 20.31 -17.62
N ASP A 924 5.39 20.57 -16.68
CA ASP A 924 5.04 19.66 -15.63
C ASP A 924 3.94 18.65 -16.02
N GLY A 925 3.32 18.85 -17.18
CA GLY A 925 2.26 18.03 -17.73
C GLY A 925 0.85 18.47 -17.33
N VAL A 926 0.70 19.64 -16.70
CA VAL A 926 -0.56 20.36 -16.51
C VAL A 926 -0.49 21.64 -17.34
N SER A 927 -1.44 21.84 -18.26
CA SER A 927 -1.43 23.05 -19.09
C SER A 927 -1.72 24.31 -18.29
N ASP A 928 -1.14 25.42 -18.73
CA ASP A 928 -1.24 26.75 -18.13
C ASP A 928 -2.72 27.19 -17.99
N LEU A 929 -3.55 26.85 -18.99
CA LEU A 929 -5.02 26.99 -18.97
C LEU A 929 -5.69 26.34 -17.73
N ILE A 930 -5.23 25.15 -17.35
CA ILE A 930 -5.77 24.41 -16.20
C ILE A 930 -5.31 25.06 -14.89
N GLU A 931 -4.06 25.45 -14.82
CA GLU A 931 -3.44 26.05 -13.62
C GLU A 931 -3.98 27.44 -13.32
N ARG A 932 -4.23 28.24 -14.37
CA ARG A 932 -4.97 29.50 -14.29
C ARG A 932 -6.37 29.28 -13.70
N GLY A 933 -7.04 28.23 -14.18
CA GLY A 933 -8.36 27.81 -13.75
C GLY A 933 -9.51 28.71 -14.21
N GLY A 934 -10.70 28.10 -14.35
CA GLY A 934 -11.96 28.83 -14.52
C GLY A 934 -12.39 29.09 -15.97
N LEU A 935 -11.63 28.63 -16.96
CA LEU A 935 -12.04 28.54 -18.37
C LEU A 935 -12.46 27.11 -18.71
N THR A 936 -13.12 26.94 -19.86
CA THR A 936 -13.55 25.62 -20.35
C THR A 936 -12.71 25.24 -21.55
N ASP A 937 -12.11 24.06 -21.49
CA ASP A 937 -11.61 23.30 -22.63
C ASP A 937 -12.55 22.11 -22.84
N ALA A 938 -13.35 22.12 -23.90
CA ALA A 938 -14.30 21.04 -24.20
C ALA A 938 -13.78 20.04 -25.25
N ASN A 939 -12.64 20.34 -25.88
CA ASN A 939 -11.98 19.59 -26.93
C ASN A 939 -10.69 18.90 -26.47
N ASP A 940 -10.24 19.17 -25.24
CA ASP A 940 -9.01 18.68 -24.64
C ASP A 940 -7.80 19.01 -25.52
N ASP A 941 -7.69 20.27 -25.98
CA ASP A 941 -6.56 20.78 -26.78
C ASP A 941 -5.74 21.87 -26.08
N ASP A 942 -5.91 21.99 -24.76
CA ASP A 942 -5.15 22.85 -23.85
C ASP A 942 -5.31 24.35 -24.14
N ARG A 943 -6.26 24.72 -25.00
CA ARG A 943 -6.64 26.11 -25.30
C ARG A 943 -8.03 26.44 -24.79
N ALA A 944 -8.26 27.72 -24.53
CA ALA A 944 -9.56 28.19 -24.09
C ALA A 944 -10.61 28.13 -25.22
N ASP A 945 -11.80 27.57 -24.94
CA ASP A 945 -12.89 27.59 -25.91
C ASP A 945 -13.55 28.99 -26.00
N GLY A 946 -13.52 29.60 -27.18
CA GLY A 946 -14.19 30.88 -27.39
C GLY A 946 -14.21 31.36 -28.83
N GLY A 947 -14.49 32.63 -29.01
CA GLY A 947 -14.19 33.32 -30.26
C GLY A 947 -13.84 34.76 -29.94
N ASP A 948 -12.90 35.30 -30.71
CA ASP A 948 -12.52 36.71 -30.69
C ASP A 948 -13.27 37.45 -31.81
N PHE A 949 -13.99 38.51 -31.47
CA PHE A 949 -14.74 39.32 -32.44
C PHE A 949 -14.02 40.63 -32.81
N ASP A 950 -13.07 41.06 -31.99
CA ASP A 950 -12.30 42.29 -32.07
C ASP A 950 -11.10 42.08 -32.99
N GLY A 951 -10.54 40.88 -32.97
CA GLY A 951 -9.27 40.55 -33.59
C GLY A 951 -8.10 41.10 -32.76
N ASP A 952 -8.21 41.06 -31.42
CA ASP A 952 -7.16 41.49 -30.49
C ASP A 952 -6.56 40.32 -29.70
N GLY A 953 -6.83 39.08 -30.12
CA GLY A 953 -6.24 37.89 -29.50
C GLY A 953 -6.99 37.38 -28.27
N LEU A 954 -7.71 38.27 -27.59
CA LEU A 954 -8.43 37.91 -26.37
C LEU A 954 -9.81 37.35 -26.67
N LEU A 955 -10.09 36.15 -26.16
CA LEU A 955 -11.42 35.58 -26.31
C LEU A 955 -12.50 36.40 -25.61
N ASP A 956 -13.67 36.55 -26.26
CA ASP A 956 -14.88 37.23 -25.72
C ASP A 956 -15.29 36.74 -24.31
N VAL A 957 -14.92 35.50 -23.95
CA VAL A 957 -15.23 34.89 -22.65
C VAL A 957 -14.31 35.37 -21.53
N ILE A 958 -13.14 35.89 -21.86
CA ILE A 958 -12.11 36.42 -20.96
C ILE A 958 -12.39 37.90 -20.66
N ASP A 959 -12.59 38.74 -21.69
CA ASP A 959 -12.65 40.20 -21.52
C ASP A 959 -14.10 40.78 -21.49
N GLY A 960 -15.06 40.07 -22.10
CA GLY A 960 -16.47 40.42 -22.15
C GLY A 960 -16.86 41.67 -22.95
N SER A 961 -16.00 42.23 -23.81
CA SER A 961 -16.22 43.54 -24.47
C SER A 961 -15.72 43.66 -25.93
N ASN A 962 -16.63 43.47 -26.90
CA ASN A 962 -16.32 43.51 -28.34
C ASN A 962 -16.12 44.91 -28.99
N GLY A 963 -15.24 45.79 -28.50
CA GLY A 963 -15.24 47.19 -28.95
C GLY A 963 -13.94 47.96 -29.06
N ALA A 964 -12.83 47.47 -28.54
CA ALA A 964 -11.52 48.10 -28.68
C ALA A 964 -10.42 47.10 -28.35
N PHE A 965 -9.32 47.18 -29.10
CA PHE A 965 -8.07 46.47 -28.84
C PHE A 965 -7.63 46.68 -27.39
N GLY A 966 -7.50 45.59 -26.63
CA GLY A 966 -7.23 45.59 -25.20
C GLY A 966 -8.36 46.20 -24.37
N THR A 967 -9.38 45.42 -24.01
CA THR A 967 -10.42 45.88 -23.06
C THR A 967 -10.81 44.92 -21.95
N GLY A 968 -10.17 45.02 -20.79
CA GLY A 968 -10.63 44.22 -19.67
C GLY A 968 -9.91 44.47 -18.37
N SER A 969 -10.27 43.65 -17.38
CA SER A 969 -9.34 43.31 -16.32
C SER A 969 -9.36 41.79 -16.26
N VAL A 970 -8.39 41.17 -16.92
CA VAL A 970 -8.16 39.74 -16.83
C VAL A 970 -7.72 39.43 -15.39
N PRO A 971 -8.32 38.43 -14.73
CA PRO A 971 -7.88 38.02 -13.40
C PRO A 971 -6.40 37.63 -13.41
N MET A 972 -5.64 38.07 -12.40
CA MET A 972 -4.25 37.62 -12.23
C MET A 972 -4.20 36.07 -12.11
N PRO A 973 -3.14 35.43 -12.63
CA PRO A 973 -2.90 34.00 -12.50
C PRO A 973 -2.87 33.54 -11.05
N LEU A 974 -3.14 32.25 -10.84
CA LEU A 974 -3.14 31.65 -9.51
C LEU A 974 -1.69 31.54 -8.98
N ASP A 975 -1.49 31.91 -7.72
CA ASP A 975 -0.25 31.68 -6.95
C ASP A 975 -0.69 31.00 -5.65
N SER A 976 -0.77 29.67 -5.72
CA SER A 976 -1.39 28.83 -4.69
C SER A 976 -0.61 28.83 -3.38
N ASP A 977 0.72 28.89 -3.45
CA ASP A 977 1.60 28.87 -2.28
C ASP A 977 2.00 30.28 -1.79
N SER A 978 1.62 31.33 -2.53
CA SER A 978 1.90 32.74 -2.26
C SER A 978 3.40 33.06 -2.18
N ASN A 979 4.23 32.33 -2.93
CA ASN A 979 5.68 32.54 -2.98
C ASN A 979 6.07 33.71 -3.92
N GLY A 980 5.13 34.18 -4.75
CA GLY A 980 5.30 35.27 -5.71
C GLY A 980 5.76 34.84 -7.11
N ILE A 981 5.71 33.54 -7.41
CA ILE A 981 5.81 32.93 -8.74
C ILE A 981 4.43 32.31 -9.01
N PRO A 982 3.77 32.61 -10.13
CA PRO A 982 2.53 31.94 -10.53
C PRO A 982 2.69 30.43 -10.68
N ASP A 983 1.60 29.68 -10.49
CA ASP A 983 1.62 28.22 -10.55
C ASP A 983 2.17 27.70 -11.91
N PHE A 984 1.75 28.30 -13.03
CA PHE A 984 2.21 27.97 -14.41
C PHE A 984 3.69 28.23 -14.71
N GLN A 985 4.42 28.90 -13.82
CA GLN A 985 5.87 29.12 -13.96
C GLN A 985 6.66 28.31 -12.92
N GLN A 986 6.04 27.29 -12.31
CA GLN A 986 6.57 26.63 -11.14
C GLN A 986 6.75 25.13 -11.32
N ILE A 987 7.82 24.76 -12.04
CA ILE A 987 8.27 23.37 -12.21
C ILE A 987 8.21 22.61 -10.87
N PRO A 988 7.27 21.67 -10.67
CA PRO A 988 7.29 20.76 -9.53
C PRO A 988 8.53 19.88 -9.68
N GLU A 989 9.17 19.47 -8.60
CA GLU A 989 10.37 18.63 -8.70
C GLU A 989 10.16 17.27 -9.44
N ASP A 990 8.95 16.92 -9.91
CA ASP A 990 8.70 15.84 -10.89
C ASP A 990 7.27 15.69 -11.54
N GLY A 991 6.50 16.77 -11.80
CA GLY A 991 5.32 16.73 -12.72
C GLY A 991 4.27 15.64 -12.46
N LYS A 992 3.99 15.30 -11.20
CA LYS A 992 3.01 14.27 -10.79
C LYS A 992 2.30 14.70 -9.51
N PRO A 993 1.02 14.34 -9.31
CA PRO A 993 0.35 14.53 -8.02
C PRO A 993 1.04 13.64 -6.98
N ARG A 994 2.06 14.19 -6.30
CA ARG A 994 2.72 13.58 -5.16
C ARG A 994 2.39 14.35 -3.90
N GLY A 995 2.31 13.60 -2.81
CA GLY A 995 2.27 14.20 -1.48
C GLY A 995 3.48 15.10 -1.23
N SER A 996 3.31 16.11 -0.39
CA SER A 996 4.42 16.80 0.25
C SER A 996 5.10 15.88 1.28
N SER A 997 6.13 16.34 1.99
CA SER A 997 6.67 15.60 3.14
C SER A 997 5.79 15.78 4.40
N GLY A 998 4.49 15.68 4.25
CA GLY A 998 3.50 15.86 5.32
C GLY A 998 2.30 14.94 5.10
N PRO A 999 1.35 14.84 6.04
CA PRO A 999 0.17 14.00 5.84
C PRO A 999 -0.71 14.53 4.70
N ASP A 1000 -0.80 13.77 3.61
CA ASP A 1000 -1.48 14.22 2.40
C ASP A 1000 -2.78 13.46 2.11
N ASN A 1001 -3.65 14.13 1.36
CA ASN A 1001 -4.83 13.52 0.76
C ASN A 1001 -4.76 13.74 -0.75
N VAL A 1002 -4.16 12.79 -1.45
CA VAL A 1002 -3.92 12.82 -2.89
C VAL A 1002 -5.01 12.01 -3.58
N ILE A 1003 -5.69 12.63 -4.54
CA ILE A 1003 -6.71 11.99 -5.37
C ILE A 1003 -6.25 12.12 -6.82
N GLY A 1004 -6.18 10.99 -7.52
CA GLY A 1004 -5.87 10.87 -8.93
C GLY A 1004 -6.97 11.38 -9.86
N THR A 1005 -6.70 11.32 -11.16
CA THR A 1005 -7.57 11.73 -12.26
C THR A 1005 -8.46 10.58 -12.73
N GLU A 1006 -9.13 10.71 -13.89
CA GLU A 1006 -9.82 9.58 -14.52
C GLU A 1006 -8.90 8.71 -15.42
N GLY A 1007 -7.61 9.07 -15.53
CA GLY A 1007 -6.58 8.38 -16.32
C GLY A 1007 -5.62 7.54 -15.47
N ASP A 1008 -4.58 6.97 -16.09
CA ASP A 1008 -3.60 6.12 -15.39
C ASP A 1008 -2.62 6.99 -14.58
N ASP A 1009 -2.69 6.96 -13.25
CA ASP A 1009 -1.92 7.86 -12.37
C ASP A 1009 -0.71 7.19 -11.67
N ILE A 1010 0.23 8.03 -11.19
CA ILE A 1010 1.34 7.59 -10.32
C ILE A 1010 1.35 8.41 -9.04
N LEU A 1011 0.97 7.79 -7.92
CA LEU A 1011 0.80 8.43 -6.60
C LEU A 1011 1.88 7.97 -5.60
N SER A 1012 2.41 8.90 -4.79
CA SER A 1012 3.40 8.61 -3.73
C SER A 1012 3.16 9.41 -2.45
N GLY A 1013 3.15 8.75 -1.29
CA GLY A 1013 3.00 9.34 0.05
C GLY A 1013 4.32 9.63 0.81
N PHE A 1014 5.42 9.03 0.37
CA PHE A 1014 6.74 9.20 0.98
C PHE A 1014 6.89 8.65 2.41
N SER A 1015 6.85 9.48 3.46
CA SER A 1015 7.25 9.08 4.83
C SER A 1015 6.25 9.47 5.92
N ASP A 1016 5.13 10.05 5.52
CA ASP A 1016 4.12 10.56 6.41
C ASP A 1016 2.84 9.71 6.35
N LEU A 1017 1.77 10.17 7.01
CA LEU A 1017 0.50 9.42 7.06
C LEU A 1017 -0.37 9.88 5.90
N ASP A 1018 -0.60 9.01 4.92
CA ASP A 1018 -1.22 9.44 3.67
C ASP A 1018 -2.55 8.75 3.34
N LEU A 1019 -3.39 9.48 2.61
CA LEU A 1019 -4.56 8.97 1.91
C LEU A 1019 -4.35 9.16 0.41
N LEU A 1020 -4.10 8.06 -0.31
CA LEU A 1020 -3.90 8.04 -1.76
C LEU A 1020 -5.09 7.31 -2.42
N ASP A 1021 -5.76 7.96 -3.38
CA ASP A 1021 -6.91 7.41 -4.13
C ASP A 1021 -6.68 7.58 -5.63
N GLY A 1022 -6.46 6.49 -6.37
CA GLY A 1022 -6.23 6.49 -7.83
C GLY A 1022 -7.46 6.81 -8.67
N PHE A 1023 -8.65 6.81 -8.05
CA PHE A 1023 -9.92 7.09 -8.71
C PHE A 1023 -10.27 6.13 -9.85
N ARG A 1024 -9.95 6.39 -11.12
CA ARG A 1024 -10.16 5.47 -12.25
C ARG A 1024 -8.90 5.48 -13.11
N GLY A 1025 -8.52 4.34 -13.64
CA GLY A 1025 -7.27 4.24 -14.39
C GLY A 1025 -6.53 2.98 -13.97
N ASN A 1026 -5.41 2.67 -14.61
CA ASN A 1026 -4.48 1.66 -14.13
C ASN A 1026 -3.38 2.37 -13.34
N ASP A 1027 -3.54 2.41 -12.02
CA ASP A 1027 -2.76 3.33 -11.19
C ASP A 1027 -1.55 2.67 -10.56
N ILE A 1028 -0.47 3.43 -10.34
CA ILE A 1028 0.70 3.00 -9.56
C ILE A 1028 0.74 3.82 -8.27
N ILE A 1029 0.52 3.18 -7.13
CA ILE A 1029 0.38 3.84 -5.83
C ILE A 1029 1.43 3.31 -4.86
N SER A 1030 2.16 4.22 -4.20
CA SER A 1030 3.14 3.90 -3.16
C SER A 1030 2.89 4.69 -1.88
N GLY A 1031 2.55 4.01 -0.77
CA GLY A 1031 2.36 4.65 0.55
C GLY A 1031 3.70 5.15 1.11
N GLY A 1032 4.66 4.24 1.26
CA GLY A 1032 6.02 4.60 1.67
C GLY A 1032 6.29 4.19 3.12
N SER A 1033 6.45 5.15 4.03
CA SER A 1033 6.64 4.85 5.45
C SER A 1033 5.53 5.46 6.29
N GLN A 1034 5.08 4.72 7.31
CA GLN A 1034 3.96 5.01 8.21
C GLN A 1034 2.68 4.31 7.77
N VAL A 1035 1.53 4.69 8.33
CA VAL A 1035 0.29 3.89 8.30
C VAL A 1035 -0.63 4.46 7.24
N ASP A 1036 -0.50 4.00 6.01
CA ASP A 1036 -1.16 4.65 4.88
C ASP A 1036 -2.53 4.06 4.56
N ARG A 1037 -3.34 4.84 3.86
CA ARG A 1037 -4.59 4.38 3.25
C ARG A 1037 -4.52 4.55 1.74
N LEU A 1038 -4.45 3.42 1.04
CA LEU A 1038 -4.27 3.33 -0.39
C LEU A 1038 -5.53 2.75 -1.05
N ILE A 1039 -6.03 3.41 -2.08
CA ILE A 1039 -7.22 3.03 -2.84
C ILE A 1039 -6.85 3.09 -4.33
N GLY A 1040 -6.92 1.96 -5.03
CA GLY A 1040 -6.69 1.91 -6.49
C GLY A 1040 -7.87 2.54 -7.21
N GLY A 1041 -8.96 1.79 -7.36
CA GLY A 1041 -10.14 2.28 -8.05
C GLY A 1041 -10.60 1.25 -9.07
N PRO A 1042 -11.47 1.61 -10.02
CA PRO A 1042 -11.70 0.76 -11.18
C PRO A 1042 -10.50 0.83 -12.15
N GLY A 1043 -9.89 -0.32 -12.43
CA GLY A 1043 -8.79 -0.48 -13.39
C GLY A 1043 -7.80 -1.58 -12.97
N HIS A 1044 -6.60 -1.63 -13.54
CA HIS A 1044 -5.59 -2.64 -13.20
C HIS A 1044 -4.45 -2.01 -12.41
N ASP A 1045 -4.55 -2.03 -11.09
CA ASP A 1045 -3.69 -1.18 -10.24
C ASP A 1045 -2.46 -1.92 -9.71
N ILE A 1046 -1.38 -1.17 -9.46
CA ILE A 1046 -0.17 -1.61 -8.78
C ILE A 1046 -0.01 -0.79 -7.50
N ILE A 1047 -0.24 -1.41 -6.34
CA ILE A 1047 -0.24 -0.72 -5.05
C ILE A 1047 0.80 -1.33 -4.11
N ASN A 1048 1.64 -0.47 -3.51
CA ASN A 1048 2.64 -0.83 -2.51
C ASN A 1048 2.41 -0.03 -1.21
N GLY A 1049 2.11 -0.72 -0.11
CA GLY A 1049 1.96 -0.11 1.23
C GLY A 1049 3.26 0.49 1.72
N GLY A 1050 4.30 -0.33 1.77
CA GLY A 1050 5.64 0.09 2.14
C GLY A 1050 6.00 -0.42 3.53
N THR A 1051 6.09 0.45 4.53
CA THR A 1051 6.41 0.04 5.91
C THR A 1051 5.42 0.61 6.92
N ASN A 1052 5.18 -0.15 7.99
CA ASN A 1052 4.13 -0.01 9.02
C ASN A 1052 2.75 -0.51 8.56
N GLU A 1053 1.72 -0.38 9.42
CA GLU A 1053 0.42 -1.03 9.22
C GLU A 1053 -0.45 -0.29 8.21
N ASP A 1054 -0.49 -0.75 6.97
CA ASP A 1054 -1.19 -0.09 5.87
C ASP A 1054 -2.61 -0.63 5.64
N ARG A 1055 -3.44 0.19 4.99
CA ARG A 1055 -4.75 -0.21 4.49
C ARG A 1055 -4.79 -0.06 2.98
N ILE A 1056 -4.87 -1.18 2.27
CA ILE A 1056 -4.82 -1.24 0.81
C ILE A 1056 -6.15 -1.77 0.25
N VAL A 1057 -6.72 -1.08 -0.74
CA VAL A 1057 -7.98 -1.46 -1.41
C VAL A 1057 -7.79 -1.39 -2.93
N GLY A 1058 -7.82 -2.53 -3.63
CA GLY A 1058 -7.74 -2.60 -5.10
C GLY A 1058 -9.01 -2.08 -5.78
N ASN A 1059 -10.16 -2.72 -5.49
CA ASN A 1059 -11.49 -2.47 -6.09
C ASN A 1059 -11.78 -3.33 -7.33
N ASP A 1060 -12.05 -2.74 -8.49
CA ASP A 1060 -12.52 -3.49 -9.67
C ASP A 1060 -11.35 -3.64 -10.64
N GLY A 1061 -10.82 -4.84 -10.88
CA GLY A 1061 -9.57 -4.91 -11.61
C GLY A 1061 -8.90 -6.26 -11.78
N ARG A 1062 -7.60 -6.20 -11.95
CA ARG A 1062 -6.64 -7.30 -11.72
C ARG A 1062 -5.49 -6.52 -11.11
N ASP A 1063 -5.45 -6.55 -9.80
CA ASP A 1063 -4.61 -5.64 -9.08
C ASP A 1063 -3.39 -6.39 -8.55
N PHE A 1064 -2.26 -5.70 -8.47
CA PHE A 1064 -1.04 -6.14 -7.83
C PHE A 1064 -0.91 -5.36 -6.53
N LEU A 1065 -1.21 -6.00 -5.40
CA LEU A 1065 -1.19 -5.38 -4.09
C LEU A 1065 -0.04 -5.96 -3.25
N ASN A 1066 0.81 -5.10 -2.70
CA ASN A 1066 1.89 -5.47 -1.79
C ASN A 1066 1.74 -4.68 -0.48
N GLY A 1067 1.57 -5.36 0.65
CA GLY A 1067 1.53 -4.75 1.98
C GLY A 1067 2.88 -4.16 2.37
N GLY A 1068 3.94 -4.94 2.20
CA GLY A 1068 5.29 -4.51 2.50
C GLY A 1068 5.70 -5.00 3.89
N GLY A 1069 5.90 -4.12 4.86
CA GLY A 1069 6.22 -4.56 6.22
C GLY A 1069 5.34 -3.91 7.25
N GLY A 1070 4.46 -4.63 7.91
CA GLY A 1070 3.45 -4.09 8.82
C GLY A 1070 2.46 -5.16 9.23
N ASN A 1071 1.40 -4.78 9.95
CA ASN A 1071 0.24 -5.66 10.11
C ASN A 1071 -0.87 -5.11 9.21
N ASP A 1072 -0.83 -5.46 7.93
CA ASP A 1072 -1.53 -4.76 6.88
C ASP A 1072 -2.97 -5.27 6.72
N ARG A 1073 -3.82 -4.43 6.12
CA ARG A 1073 -5.21 -4.76 5.78
C ARG A 1073 -5.43 -4.57 4.30
N MET A 1074 -5.51 -5.69 3.59
CA MET A 1074 -5.57 -5.70 2.13
C MET A 1074 -6.90 -6.26 1.62
N PHE A 1075 -7.47 -5.59 0.62
CA PHE A 1075 -8.75 -5.95 0.01
C PHE A 1075 -8.63 -5.89 -1.53
N GLY A 1076 -8.62 -7.05 -2.21
CA GLY A 1076 -8.64 -7.10 -3.69
C GLY A 1076 -9.98 -6.66 -4.27
N ASN A 1077 -11.08 -7.15 -3.70
CA ASN A 1077 -12.47 -6.91 -4.10
C ASN A 1077 -12.93 -7.64 -5.36
N ASN A 1078 -13.02 -7.03 -6.55
CA ASN A 1078 -13.54 -7.69 -7.75
C ASN A 1078 -12.42 -7.83 -8.77
N GLY A 1079 -12.11 -9.03 -9.22
CA GLY A 1079 -11.03 -9.23 -10.17
C GLY A 1079 -10.21 -10.45 -9.88
N ASN A 1080 -9.19 -10.71 -10.70
CA ASN A 1080 -8.27 -11.82 -10.45
C ASN A 1080 -6.96 -11.25 -9.94
N ASP A 1081 -6.83 -11.08 -8.63
CA ASP A 1081 -5.80 -10.22 -8.07
C ASP A 1081 -4.54 -11.00 -7.64
N VAL A 1082 -3.42 -10.30 -7.53
CA VAL A 1082 -2.17 -10.80 -6.96
C VAL A 1082 -1.86 -9.99 -5.71
N MET A 1083 -1.85 -10.66 -4.56
CA MET A 1083 -1.64 -10.02 -3.25
C MET A 1083 -0.46 -10.65 -2.52
N ASN A 1084 0.39 -9.81 -1.93
CA ASN A 1084 1.46 -10.20 -1.01
C ASN A 1084 1.36 -9.38 0.28
N GLY A 1085 1.20 -10.04 1.44
CA GLY A 1085 1.18 -9.37 2.74
C GLY A 1085 2.54 -8.78 3.11
N GLY A 1086 3.61 -9.56 2.89
CA GLY A 1086 4.98 -9.13 3.16
C GLY A 1086 5.43 -9.57 4.55
N THR A 1087 5.83 -8.66 5.44
CA THR A 1087 6.23 -9.03 6.83
C THR A 1087 5.27 -8.48 7.85
N GLY A 1088 4.92 -9.25 8.87
CA GLY A 1088 4.02 -8.92 9.98
C GLY A 1088 2.70 -9.67 9.86
N ASN A 1089 1.74 -9.42 10.76
CA ASN A 1089 0.51 -10.23 10.86
C ASN A 1089 -0.63 -9.60 10.07
N ASP A 1090 -0.77 -10.05 8.83
CA ASP A 1090 -1.60 -9.40 7.83
C ASP A 1090 -3.05 -9.92 7.82
N ARG A 1091 -3.93 -9.09 7.28
CA ARG A 1091 -5.34 -9.43 7.06
C ARG A 1091 -5.68 -9.21 5.60
N ILE A 1092 -5.69 -10.32 4.86
CA ILE A 1092 -5.85 -10.30 3.41
C ILE A 1092 -7.21 -10.85 3.01
N ARG A 1093 -7.90 -10.13 2.12
CA ARG A 1093 -9.18 -10.51 1.54
C ARG A 1093 -9.10 -10.43 0.02
N GLY A 1094 -9.14 -11.58 -0.66
CA GLY A 1094 -9.11 -11.64 -2.13
C GLY A 1094 -10.35 -11.02 -2.74
N GLY A 1095 -11.51 -11.66 -2.55
CA GLY A 1095 -12.77 -11.10 -3.01
C GLY A 1095 -13.42 -11.98 -4.07
N ASN A 1096 -13.86 -11.41 -5.19
CA ASN A 1096 -14.49 -12.11 -6.28
C ASN A 1096 -13.49 -12.29 -7.43
N GLY A 1097 -13.06 -13.52 -7.68
CA GLY A 1097 -12.33 -13.89 -8.88
C GLY A 1097 -11.36 -15.02 -8.60
N ARG A 1098 -10.31 -15.14 -9.39
CA ARG A 1098 -9.28 -16.15 -9.20
C ARG A 1098 -8.04 -15.46 -8.68
N ASP A 1099 -7.92 -15.44 -7.37
CA ASP A 1099 -6.88 -14.66 -6.71
C ASP A 1099 -5.64 -15.51 -6.44
N ARG A 1100 -4.48 -14.86 -6.46
CA ARG A 1100 -3.20 -15.40 -5.99
C ARG A 1100 -2.78 -14.60 -4.77
N ILE A 1101 -2.74 -15.25 -3.61
CA ILE A 1101 -2.46 -14.61 -2.33
C ILE A 1101 -1.27 -15.28 -1.68
N ASP A 1102 -0.32 -14.46 -1.21
CA ASP A 1102 0.78 -14.85 -0.34
C ASP A 1102 0.68 -14.02 0.95
N GLY A 1103 0.62 -14.67 2.12
CA GLY A 1103 0.59 -13.98 3.41
C GLY A 1103 1.96 -13.39 3.77
N GLY A 1104 3.04 -14.11 3.46
CA GLY A 1104 4.40 -13.68 3.76
C GLY A 1104 4.87 -14.14 5.15
N ASP A 1105 5.62 -13.31 5.86
CA ASP A 1105 6.16 -13.63 7.18
C ASP A 1105 5.26 -13.09 8.29
N GLY A 1106 4.53 -13.91 9.04
CA GLY A 1106 3.75 -13.51 10.20
C GLY A 1106 2.61 -14.47 10.52
N ASN A 1107 1.74 -14.12 11.47
CA ASN A 1107 0.54 -14.95 11.73
C ASN A 1107 -0.66 -14.33 11.01
N ASP A 1108 -0.88 -14.75 9.78
CA ASP A 1108 -1.77 -14.07 8.85
C ASP A 1108 -3.20 -14.58 8.93
N LYS A 1109 -4.13 -13.73 8.49
CA LYS A 1109 -5.54 -14.07 8.34
C LYS A 1109 -5.97 -13.84 6.90
N ILE A 1110 -6.05 -14.92 6.15
CA ILE A 1110 -6.29 -14.89 4.71
C ILE A 1110 -7.68 -15.43 4.38
N PHE A 1111 -8.43 -14.65 3.61
CA PHE A 1111 -9.76 -15.00 3.12
C PHE A 1111 -9.82 -14.86 1.60
N GLY A 1112 -9.78 -15.97 0.85
CA GLY A 1112 -9.92 -15.97 -0.62
C GLY A 1112 -11.29 -15.47 -1.08
N GLN A 1113 -12.33 -15.85 -0.34
CA GLN A 1113 -13.74 -15.51 -0.58
C GLN A 1113 -14.39 -16.23 -1.75
N ARG A 1114 -14.42 -15.69 -2.97
CA ARG A 1114 -15.19 -16.26 -4.08
C ARG A 1114 -14.31 -16.47 -5.29
N GLY A 1115 -14.21 -17.72 -5.70
CA GLY A 1115 -13.77 -18.10 -7.04
C GLY A 1115 -12.89 -19.32 -7.02
N ARG A 1116 -11.66 -19.26 -7.52
CA ARG A 1116 -10.77 -20.42 -7.46
C ARG A 1116 -9.38 -19.95 -7.15
N ASP A 1117 -9.09 -19.90 -5.87
CA ASP A 1117 -7.98 -19.12 -5.36
C ASP A 1117 -6.75 -20.00 -5.17
N THR A 1118 -5.58 -19.38 -5.18
CA THR A 1118 -4.30 -19.98 -4.82
C THR A 1118 -3.73 -19.18 -3.67
N ILE A 1119 -3.68 -19.78 -2.49
CA ILE A 1119 -3.34 -19.10 -1.24
C ILE A 1119 -2.15 -19.79 -0.59
N ALA A 1120 -1.11 -19.02 -0.25
CA ALA A 1120 -0.03 -19.40 0.64
C ALA A 1120 -0.13 -18.60 1.95
N GLY A 1121 -0.04 -19.29 3.08
CA GLY A 1121 0.06 -18.66 4.41
C GLY A 1121 1.42 -17.98 4.56
N GLY A 1122 2.49 -18.76 4.41
CA GLY A 1122 3.86 -18.24 4.45
C GLY A 1122 4.57 -18.72 5.71
N LYS A 1123 5.34 -17.88 6.40
CA LYS A 1123 5.96 -18.25 7.68
C LYS A 1123 5.09 -17.76 8.84
N GLY A 1124 4.70 -18.63 9.75
CA GLY A 1124 4.04 -18.28 11.01
C GLY A 1124 2.82 -19.17 11.25
N ASN A 1125 1.88 -18.74 12.08
CA ASN A 1125 0.69 -19.55 12.38
C ASN A 1125 -0.52 -18.93 11.70
N ASP A 1126 -0.85 -19.43 10.52
CA ASP A 1126 -1.79 -18.78 9.63
C ASP A 1126 -3.22 -19.29 9.81
N LEU A 1127 -4.18 -18.41 9.55
CA LEU A 1127 -5.58 -18.76 9.44
C LEU A 1127 -6.02 -18.57 7.99
N ILE A 1128 -6.22 -19.68 7.29
CA ILE A 1128 -6.58 -19.68 5.88
C ILE A 1128 -8.06 -20.11 5.72
N VAL A 1129 -8.83 -19.27 5.02
CA VAL A 1129 -10.20 -19.56 4.57
C VAL A 1129 -10.24 -19.38 3.06
N GLY A 1130 -10.18 -20.48 2.29
CA GLY A 1130 -10.27 -20.44 0.82
C GLY A 1130 -11.58 -19.81 0.35
N GLY A 1131 -12.70 -20.30 0.89
CA GLY A 1131 -14.03 -19.74 0.64
C GLY A 1131 -14.78 -20.53 -0.43
N LEU A 1132 -15.66 -19.84 -1.16
CA LEU A 1132 -16.45 -20.42 -2.23
C LEU A 1132 -15.58 -20.69 -3.45
N GLY A 1133 -15.09 -21.91 -3.55
CA GLY A 1133 -14.23 -22.26 -4.67
C GLY A 1133 -13.82 -23.70 -4.68
N ARG A 1134 -12.76 -23.98 -5.43
CA ARG A 1134 -11.98 -25.21 -5.28
C ARG A 1134 -10.54 -24.79 -5.23
N ASP A 1135 -10.14 -24.41 -4.05
CA ASP A 1135 -8.97 -23.59 -3.85
C ASP A 1135 -7.72 -24.46 -3.70
N ILE A 1136 -6.57 -23.87 -3.96
CA ILE A 1136 -5.27 -24.47 -3.72
C ILE A 1136 -4.66 -23.72 -2.54
N LEU A 1137 -4.44 -24.43 -1.43
CA LEU A 1137 -4.01 -23.84 -0.18
C LEU A 1137 -2.67 -24.46 0.23
N THR A 1138 -1.76 -23.62 0.69
CA THR A 1138 -0.46 -23.98 1.26
C THR A 1138 -0.36 -23.25 2.60
N GLY A 1139 -0.06 -23.95 3.69
CA GLY A 1139 0.12 -23.36 5.01
C GLY A 1139 1.46 -22.64 5.10
N GLY A 1140 2.51 -23.31 4.64
CA GLY A 1140 3.88 -22.87 4.77
C GLY A 1140 4.48 -23.33 6.10
N GLY A 1141 5.31 -22.50 6.72
CA GLY A 1141 6.02 -22.88 7.93
C GLY A 1141 5.28 -22.45 9.19
N GLY A 1142 4.83 -23.38 10.02
CA GLY A 1142 4.36 -23.09 11.37
C GLY A 1142 3.19 -23.96 11.77
N ARG A 1143 2.22 -23.41 12.52
CA ARG A 1143 1.00 -24.15 12.92
C ARG A 1143 -0.22 -23.50 12.30
N ASP A 1144 -0.64 -24.05 11.18
CA ASP A 1144 -1.66 -23.43 10.37
C ASP A 1144 -3.05 -23.97 10.66
N THR A 1145 -4.04 -23.11 10.45
CA THR A 1145 -5.45 -23.42 10.61
C THR A 1145 -6.19 -23.21 9.30
N PHE A 1146 -6.56 -24.29 8.64
CA PHE A 1146 -7.46 -24.26 7.48
C PHE A 1146 -8.90 -24.32 7.96
N ARG A 1147 -9.63 -23.21 7.86
CA ARG A 1147 -10.99 -23.08 8.41
C ARG A 1147 -12.04 -23.09 7.32
N TYR A 1148 -13.07 -23.90 7.53
CA TYR A 1148 -14.26 -23.95 6.68
C TYR A 1148 -15.46 -23.40 7.45
N THR A 1149 -16.12 -22.39 6.88
CA THR A 1149 -17.27 -21.70 7.49
C THR A 1149 -18.61 -22.23 6.99
N SER A 1150 -18.63 -22.89 5.83
CA SER A 1150 -19.86 -23.35 5.17
C SER A 1150 -19.65 -24.60 4.33
N VAL A 1151 -20.70 -25.43 4.22
CA VAL A 1151 -20.69 -26.62 3.34
C VAL A 1151 -20.60 -26.32 1.84
N ARG A 1152 -20.62 -25.03 1.48
CA ARG A 1152 -20.46 -24.54 0.09
C ARG A 1152 -19.00 -24.34 -0.30
N GLU A 1153 -18.09 -24.30 0.66
CA GLU A 1153 -16.64 -24.06 0.52
C GLU A 1153 -15.86 -25.38 0.35
N PHE A 1154 -16.51 -26.41 -0.20
CA PHE A 1154 -16.02 -27.77 -0.15
C PHE A 1154 -15.33 -28.17 -1.46
N GLY A 1155 -14.14 -28.76 -1.35
CA GLY A 1155 -13.41 -29.34 -2.47
C GLY A 1155 -11.99 -28.80 -2.65
N ASP A 1156 -11.44 -28.17 -1.62
CA ASP A 1156 -10.12 -27.55 -1.66
C ASP A 1156 -9.00 -28.58 -1.63
N ARG A 1157 -7.83 -28.19 -2.13
CA ARG A 1157 -6.62 -28.99 -2.11
C ARG A 1157 -5.58 -28.30 -1.23
N ILE A 1158 -5.18 -28.96 -0.16
CA ILE A 1158 -4.10 -28.51 0.71
C ILE A 1158 -2.83 -29.24 0.30
N ILE A 1159 -1.77 -28.49 0.00
CA ILE A 1159 -0.57 -29.00 -0.67
C ILE A 1159 0.43 -29.60 0.32
N ASP A 1160 0.59 -29.01 1.49
CA ASP A 1160 1.70 -29.22 2.42
C ASP A 1160 1.31 -29.70 3.82
N PHE A 1161 0.04 -29.54 4.24
CA PHE A 1161 -0.52 -29.95 5.55
C PHE A 1161 0.40 -30.79 6.47
N GLU A 1162 0.98 -30.16 7.48
CA GLU A 1162 1.82 -30.82 8.47
C GLU A 1162 0.99 -31.52 9.55
N ILE A 1163 0.98 -32.86 9.56
CA ILE A 1163 0.19 -33.69 10.52
C ILE A 1163 0.49 -33.35 11.99
N ILE A 1164 1.69 -32.90 12.32
CA ILE A 1164 2.07 -32.68 13.72
C ILE A 1164 1.57 -31.31 14.23
N THR A 1165 1.50 -30.32 13.36
CA THR A 1165 1.24 -28.92 13.74
C THR A 1165 -0.13 -28.45 13.29
N ASP A 1166 -0.50 -28.72 12.05
CA ASP A 1166 -1.64 -28.12 11.38
C ASP A 1166 -3.00 -28.66 11.80
N VAL A 1167 -4.01 -27.82 11.59
CA VAL A 1167 -5.37 -28.09 12.03
C VAL A 1167 -6.40 -27.72 10.97
N ILE A 1168 -7.34 -28.64 10.72
CA ILE A 1168 -8.57 -28.37 9.99
C ILE A 1168 -9.66 -27.92 10.97
N ASP A 1169 -10.16 -26.69 10.83
CA ASP A 1169 -11.19 -26.12 11.72
C ASP A 1169 -12.58 -26.16 11.07
N LEU A 1170 -13.42 -27.06 11.57
CA LEU A 1170 -14.80 -27.31 11.10
C LEU A 1170 -15.87 -26.87 12.11
N ARG A 1171 -15.48 -26.32 13.27
CA ARG A 1171 -16.42 -25.82 14.30
C ARG A 1171 -17.51 -24.88 13.78
N PRO A 1172 -17.27 -24.02 12.77
CA PRO A 1172 -18.34 -23.19 12.22
C PRO A 1172 -19.46 -23.97 11.51
N ILE A 1173 -19.23 -25.22 11.11
CA ILE A 1173 -20.17 -26.04 10.36
C ILE A 1173 -21.09 -26.79 11.32
N ASN A 1174 -22.39 -26.44 11.26
CA ASN A 1174 -23.41 -27.10 12.07
C ASN A 1174 -23.49 -28.61 11.80
N GLY A 1175 -23.41 -29.42 12.87
CA GLY A 1175 -23.62 -30.87 12.82
C GLY A 1175 -22.34 -31.69 12.74
N ILE A 1176 -21.18 -31.06 12.86
CA ILE A 1176 -19.88 -31.72 13.06
C ILE A 1176 -19.49 -31.41 14.50
N SER A 1177 -19.23 -32.44 15.30
CA SER A 1177 -18.93 -32.29 16.74
C SER A 1177 -17.95 -33.32 17.28
N SER A 1178 -17.66 -34.35 16.50
CA SER A 1178 -16.75 -35.43 16.86
C SER A 1178 -16.15 -36.08 15.63
N MET A 1179 -15.08 -36.85 15.83
CA MET A 1179 -14.40 -37.56 14.75
C MET A 1179 -15.32 -38.56 14.02
N ASP A 1180 -16.36 -39.06 14.70
CA ASP A 1180 -17.37 -39.96 14.12
C ASP A 1180 -18.24 -39.29 13.04
N ASP A 1181 -18.27 -37.95 13.02
CA ASP A 1181 -19.00 -37.17 12.00
C ASP A 1181 -18.19 -37.04 10.70
N LEU A 1182 -16.92 -37.43 10.72
CA LEU A 1182 -16.01 -37.41 9.57
C LEU A 1182 -15.92 -38.78 8.90
N ASN A 1183 -15.73 -38.76 7.59
CA ASN A 1183 -15.44 -39.94 6.77
C ASN A 1183 -14.16 -39.68 6.00
N LEU A 1184 -13.05 -40.16 6.55
CA LEU A 1184 -11.73 -40.02 5.97
C LEU A 1184 -11.45 -41.16 4.99
N ILE A 1185 -10.96 -40.83 3.79
CA ILE A 1185 -10.73 -41.82 2.72
C ILE A 1185 -9.38 -41.60 2.05
N GLN A 1186 -8.57 -42.66 1.99
CA GLN A 1186 -7.36 -42.66 1.17
C GLN A 1186 -7.69 -42.73 -0.33
N ARG A 1187 -7.06 -41.89 -1.15
CA ARG A 1187 -7.15 -41.93 -2.61
C ARG A 1187 -5.78 -41.69 -3.25
N GLY A 1188 -5.10 -42.78 -3.60
CA GLY A 1188 -3.70 -42.69 -4.01
C GLY A 1188 -2.87 -42.28 -2.79
N ASP A 1189 -2.01 -41.29 -2.96
CA ASP A 1189 -1.16 -40.76 -1.90
C ASP A 1189 -1.86 -39.66 -1.07
N ASN A 1190 -3.12 -39.31 -1.41
CA ASN A 1190 -3.85 -38.24 -0.76
C ASN A 1190 -4.93 -38.73 0.23
N ALA A 1191 -5.14 -37.96 1.31
CA ALA A 1191 -6.24 -38.14 2.25
C ALA A 1191 -7.42 -37.20 1.92
N LEU A 1192 -8.63 -37.77 1.79
CA LEU A 1192 -9.87 -37.02 1.58
C LEU A 1192 -10.65 -36.91 2.87
N ILE A 1193 -10.87 -35.68 3.36
CA ILE A 1193 -11.76 -35.40 4.49
C ILE A 1193 -13.17 -35.21 3.96
N ARG A 1194 -14.13 -36.02 4.41
CA ARG A 1194 -15.52 -35.93 3.94
C ARG A 1194 -16.48 -35.82 5.10
N VAL A 1195 -17.54 -35.05 4.91
CA VAL A 1195 -18.62 -34.87 5.91
C VAL A 1195 -19.96 -35.18 5.27
N GLN A 1196 -20.91 -35.66 6.07
CA GLN A 1196 -22.23 -36.02 5.59
C GLN A 1196 -23.16 -34.81 5.58
N VAL A 1197 -23.52 -34.33 4.38
CA VAL A 1197 -24.48 -33.23 4.17
C VAL A 1197 -25.65 -33.75 3.33
N ASP A 1198 -26.89 -33.55 3.78
CA ASP A 1198 -28.10 -34.01 3.09
C ASP A 1198 -28.09 -35.49 2.68
N ASN A 1199 -27.63 -36.37 3.58
CA ASN A 1199 -27.44 -37.81 3.32
C ASN A 1199 -26.43 -38.14 2.18
N ARG A 1200 -25.51 -37.22 1.84
CA ARG A 1200 -24.41 -37.47 0.91
C ARG A 1200 -23.09 -37.02 1.51
N PHE A 1201 -22.06 -37.85 1.38
CA PHE A 1201 -20.70 -37.46 1.75
C PHE A 1201 -20.12 -36.50 0.72
N ARG A 1202 -19.76 -35.30 1.16
CA ARG A 1202 -19.02 -34.32 0.36
C ARG A 1202 -17.60 -34.18 0.89
N THR A 1203 -16.65 -34.04 -0.02
CA THR A 1203 -15.25 -33.80 0.32
C THR A 1203 -15.09 -32.35 0.73
N VAL A 1204 -14.61 -32.12 1.94
CA VAL A 1204 -14.24 -30.81 2.47
C VAL A 1204 -12.90 -30.41 1.89
N ALA A 1205 -11.87 -31.21 2.20
CA ALA A 1205 -10.49 -30.99 1.79
C ALA A 1205 -9.86 -32.28 1.24
N ASN A 1206 -8.91 -32.10 0.34
CA ASN A 1206 -7.99 -33.12 -0.13
C ASN A 1206 -6.57 -32.75 0.30
N LEU A 1207 -6.01 -33.48 1.27
CA LEU A 1207 -4.64 -33.31 1.74
C LEU A 1207 -3.72 -34.13 0.84
N ASN A 1208 -2.72 -33.47 0.22
CA ASN A 1208 -1.76 -34.15 -0.63
C ASN A 1208 -0.72 -34.90 0.19
N ASP A 1209 -0.32 -36.08 -0.29
CA ASP A 1209 0.78 -36.87 0.29
C ASP A 1209 0.62 -37.23 1.79
N ILE A 1210 -0.63 -37.25 2.27
CA ILE A 1210 -1.01 -37.65 3.63
C ILE A 1210 -1.64 -39.06 3.62
N ASP A 1211 -1.16 -39.94 4.51
CA ASP A 1211 -1.85 -41.18 4.84
C ASP A 1211 -2.97 -40.89 5.85
N VAL A 1212 -4.18 -41.30 5.51
CA VAL A 1212 -5.38 -41.12 6.34
C VAL A 1212 -5.27 -41.75 7.74
N ASN A 1213 -4.40 -42.75 7.92
CA ASN A 1213 -4.20 -43.41 9.21
C ASN A 1213 -3.34 -42.59 10.18
N ASP A 1214 -2.62 -41.59 9.66
CA ASP A 1214 -1.78 -40.70 10.47
C ASP A 1214 -2.57 -39.50 11.01
N LEU A 1215 -3.82 -39.33 10.56
CA LEU A 1215 -4.74 -38.29 11.04
C LEU A 1215 -5.46 -38.73 12.33
N ASP A 1216 -5.42 -37.87 13.36
CA ASP A 1216 -6.10 -38.09 14.63
C ASP A 1216 -6.94 -36.88 15.08
N GLN A 1217 -7.47 -36.90 16.31
CA GLN A 1217 -8.31 -35.80 16.83
C GLN A 1217 -7.54 -34.47 16.94
N GLY A 1218 -6.22 -34.49 17.10
CA GLY A 1218 -5.36 -33.30 17.18
C GLY A 1218 -5.34 -32.48 15.89
N ASN A 1219 -5.56 -33.14 14.74
CA ASN A 1219 -5.62 -32.48 13.42
C ASN A 1219 -6.93 -31.75 13.16
N PHE A 1220 -7.94 -31.87 14.03
CA PHE A 1220 -9.26 -31.31 13.79
C PHE A 1220 -9.77 -30.49 14.97
N ARG A 1221 -10.36 -29.33 14.66
CA ARG A 1221 -11.24 -28.60 15.58
C ARG A 1221 -12.68 -28.83 15.13
N LEU A 1222 -13.45 -29.57 15.92
CA LEU A 1222 -14.82 -30.01 15.63
C LEU A 1222 -15.83 -29.37 16.58
#